data_AF-A0A8H7H1T1-F1
#
_entry.id   AF-A0A8H7H1T1-F1
#
_cell.length_a   1.000
_cell.length_b   1.000
_cell.length_c   1.000
_cell.angle_alpha   90.00
_cell.angle_beta   90.00
_cell.angle_gamma   90.00
#
_symmetry.space_group_name_H-M   'P 1'
#
loop_
_entity.id
_entity.type
_entity.pdbx_description
1 polymer ?
#
loop_
_entity_poly.entity_id
_entity_poly.type
_entity_poly.pdbx_seq_one_letter_code
_entity_poly.pdbx_strand_id
1 'polypeptide(L)'
;MALFRRKQNNNDDNNDGEGKKGKAGSKEPANTAFKQQRLKAWQPILTPKTVLPVLFIVGLCFAPIGGLLIWGSGNVSQITIEYTGCESAGQSLTDLPKFSYKMRSSASDAVVSPPQWRSTKVNPTLTSSGNQCTIAFDIPADLEPPVFLYYRLTSFYQNHRRYVKSMDADQLKGNAVSADTLNNGDCKPLAVLDGKIVYPCGLIANSMFNDTIGNATLLGTNNNNLYAFGSKNIAWPGEARKYATRPGYANLSEIIPPPNWRHRYPNGYTDTDVPDLKANEHFQNWMRTAGLPTFTKLYGRNDNETMRQGRYEIVIDDNFPVSQFGGTKAIVISTVSWIGGKNPFLGWAYIAVAALFVLLGIAGTARHLLRPRPKELLNHIEGFEYRLTTGSISLIEFAPVGPGRDVADVSTQHSKFGAAGQYFFRQPPIIFPFPFDTCDDPRDVWRCFFDTMSTSFWKDPRAGTKTIIDGVRENKNAYIMAAWAAMGGMYFGWDSGLIGGILSEKAFEVAFGLDKVESTALAALKGNIVSVLQAGCFFGAASSLYLPDHMGRRNSLLFATCIFFIGSIIQSTTLLNGQSQQRGLDQLYVGRAIGGFGVGLASSVIPTYISECAPREIRGRLTGMYQLMNVTGVMLSFWTNYGLQTNAKSELDHWTWRAAFIIQMAPGAVMTVGMLTQPESPRYLVQRGRIEEAAHSLGRLRGRPADDPAVRGVLSEIIADFEGRAHLNLWQQCKASFKDATTFYRVFISIILMFFQQWTGTNAINIYSPQIFASLGITGTSSGLFATGIYGVVKVFCTSLALMFALEQAGRKMSLIGGGLIQAISMYYIGIYQAVHTSGTVVPASYAAITFVYVFVLGYSFGWGSVPWAVMAECAPNHLRSLAMALGLMTNWLFNFVISKITPTLLATIGFGTFLLFGSFSIVMVLWTIFFLPETKGIALEHIHEVFEEPIVKRSLADMRPSRARARRAEVLQGTAETDAYGQMEDGSVGDSQKAKVEQIENRI
;
A
#
# COMPACT_ATOMS: atom_id res chain seq x y z
N MET A 1 -50.86 -12.82 2.19
CA MET A 1 -51.81 -13.49 1.28
C MET A 1 -51.61 -14.99 1.41
N ALA A 2 -52.69 -15.68 1.75
CA ALA A 2 -52.74 -17.08 2.13
C ALA A 2 -52.50 -18.01 0.94
N LEU A 3 -51.82 -19.14 1.16
CA LEU A 3 -52.06 -20.42 0.48
C LEU A 3 -51.23 -21.53 1.15
N PHE A 4 -51.94 -22.62 1.48
CA PHE A 4 -51.46 -23.94 1.96
C PHE A 4 -51.35 -24.19 3.47
N ARG A 5 -52.55 -24.38 4.06
CA ARG A 5 -52.86 -25.18 5.25
C ARG A 5 -52.95 -26.65 4.83
N ARG A 6 -52.20 -27.58 5.44
CA ARG A 6 -52.36 -29.04 5.21
C ARG A 6 -52.83 -29.74 6.48
N LYS A 7 -53.86 -30.57 6.26
CA LYS A 7 -54.72 -31.34 7.16
C LYS A 7 -53.98 -32.33 8.07
N GLN A 8 -54.52 -32.44 9.27
CA GLN A 8 -54.37 -33.52 10.25
C GLN A 8 -55.33 -34.66 9.87
N ASN A 9 -54.88 -35.92 9.89
CA ASN A 9 -55.75 -37.10 9.84
C ASN A 9 -55.14 -38.19 10.73
N ASN A 10 -55.95 -38.66 11.69
CA ASN A 10 -55.76 -39.90 12.43
C ASN A 10 -56.12 -41.09 11.53
N ASN A 11 -55.45 -42.22 11.74
CA ASN A 11 -56.03 -43.57 11.71
C ASN A 11 -55.04 -44.54 12.37
N ASP A 12 -55.56 -45.29 13.34
CA ASP A 12 -54.98 -46.51 13.90
C ASP A 12 -55.08 -47.65 12.88
N ASP A 13 -54.09 -48.54 12.86
CA ASP A 13 -54.28 -49.99 12.71
C ASP A 13 -52.96 -50.77 12.94
N ASN A 14 -53.11 -51.89 13.66
CA ASN A 14 -52.08 -52.84 14.10
C ASN A 14 -51.42 -53.59 12.93
N ASN A 15 -50.10 -53.86 13.04
CA ASN A 15 -49.56 -55.18 12.71
C ASN A 15 -48.15 -55.42 13.28
N ASP A 16 -47.97 -56.59 13.87
CA ASP A 16 -46.74 -57.12 14.48
C ASP A 16 -45.65 -57.43 13.44
N GLY A 17 -44.40 -57.18 13.83
CA GLY A 17 -43.21 -57.60 13.07
C GLY A 17 -41.90 -57.28 13.80
N GLU A 18 -41.28 -58.30 14.38
CA GLU A 18 -39.96 -58.22 15.01
C GLU A 18 -38.89 -57.63 14.07
N GLY A 19 -38.14 -56.64 14.54
CA GLY A 19 -37.02 -56.05 13.82
C GLY A 19 -36.12 -55.19 14.69
N LYS A 20 -35.03 -55.79 15.20
CA LYS A 20 -33.73 -55.23 15.63
C LYS A 20 -33.69 -53.76 16.14
N LYS A 21 -33.28 -53.64 17.42
CA LYS A 21 -32.74 -52.44 18.07
C LYS A 21 -31.94 -51.52 17.13
N GLY A 22 -32.38 -50.27 16.99
CA GLY A 22 -31.57 -49.15 16.57
C GLY A 22 -31.64 -48.06 17.64
N LYS A 23 -30.60 -47.93 18.47
CA LYS A 23 -30.42 -46.75 19.33
C LYS A 23 -30.48 -45.52 18.44
N ALA A 24 -31.36 -44.57 18.76
CA ALA A 24 -31.38 -43.26 18.14
C ALA A 24 -30.00 -42.63 18.35
N GLY A 25 -29.20 -42.54 17.28
CA GLY A 25 -27.90 -41.90 17.32
C GLY A 25 -28.07 -40.45 17.75
N SER A 26 -27.40 -40.09 18.86
CA SER A 26 -27.17 -38.71 19.23
C SER A 26 -26.74 -37.95 17.98
N LYS A 27 -27.44 -36.84 17.67
CA LYS A 27 -27.08 -35.92 16.58
C LYS A 27 -25.85 -35.06 16.93
N GLU A 28 -25.15 -35.41 18.00
CA GLU A 28 -23.95 -34.73 18.43
C GLU A 28 -22.72 -35.40 17.80
N PRO A 29 -21.77 -34.63 17.24
CA PRO A 29 -20.60 -35.20 16.59
C PRO A 29 -19.73 -35.99 17.59
N ALA A 30 -19.29 -37.18 17.19
CA ALA A 30 -18.31 -37.97 17.96
C ALA A 30 -17.11 -37.12 18.47
N ASN A 31 -16.77 -37.33 19.74
CA ASN A 31 -15.80 -36.55 20.50
C ASN A 31 -14.34 -36.91 20.13
N THR A 32 -13.89 -36.49 18.94
CA THR A 32 -12.50 -36.70 18.48
C THR A 32 -11.77 -35.36 18.38
N ALA A 33 -10.44 -35.38 18.64
CA ALA A 33 -9.58 -34.19 18.58
C ALA A 33 -9.60 -33.46 17.22
N PHE A 34 -10.10 -34.11 16.16
CA PHE A 34 -10.30 -33.54 14.84
C PHE A 34 -11.64 -32.78 14.69
N LYS A 35 -12.72 -33.25 15.33
CA LYS A 35 -14.03 -32.61 15.30
C LYS A 35 -14.10 -31.36 16.18
N GLN A 36 -13.39 -31.36 17.31
CA GLN A 36 -13.33 -30.23 18.26
C GLN A 36 -12.29 -29.16 17.89
N GLN A 37 -11.65 -29.25 16.71
CA GLN A 37 -10.55 -28.38 16.28
C GLN A 37 -9.64 -27.92 17.43
N ARG A 38 -9.25 -28.81 18.36
CA ARG A 38 -8.48 -28.43 19.54
C ARG A 38 -7.08 -28.01 19.06
N LEU A 39 -6.92 -26.71 18.86
CA LEU A 39 -5.72 -26.11 18.32
C LEU A 39 -4.60 -26.24 19.36
N LYS A 40 -3.65 -27.17 19.16
CA LYS A 40 -2.25 -26.84 19.50
C LYS A 40 -1.74 -25.89 18.42
N ALA A 41 -2.22 -24.64 18.48
CA ALA A 41 -1.59 -23.56 17.75
C ALA A 41 -0.19 -23.40 18.35
N TRP A 42 0.85 -23.59 17.54
CA TRP A 42 2.14 -23.02 17.88
C TRP A 42 1.94 -21.50 17.87
N GLN A 43 1.65 -20.94 19.03
CA GLN A 43 1.70 -19.52 19.26
C GLN A 43 3.20 -19.21 19.35
N PRO A 44 3.83 -18.53 18.39
CA PRO A 44 5.15 -17.98 18.61
C PRO A 44 4.99 -16.95 19.73
N ILE A 45 5.07 -17.36 20.98
CA ILE A 45 4.89 -16.48 22.13
C ILE A 45 5.98 -15.42 22.00
N LEU A 46 5.57 -14.16 21.79
CA LEU A 46 6.51 -13.05 21.72
C LEU A 46 7.30 -13.09 23.02
N THR A 47 8.60 -13.30 22.91
CA THR A 47 9.53 -13.10 24.02
C THR A 47 10.26 -11.80 23.75
N PRO A 48 10.60 -11.01 24.79
CA PRO A 48 11.31 -9.76 24.59
C PRO A 48 12.64 -10.00 23.84
N LYS A 49 13.17 -11.21 23.95
CA LYS A 49 14.38 -11.71 23.29
C LYS A 49 14.28 -11.86 21.76
N THR A 50 13.10 -11.91 21.15
CA THR A 50 12.97 -11.98 19.68
C THR A 50 12.48 -10.67 19.08
N VAL A 51 11.58 -9.96 19.77
CA VAL A 51 10.97 -8.72 19.26
C VAL A 51 11.92 -7.54 19.34
N LEU A 52 12.56 -7.37 20.50
CA LEU A 52 13.44 -6.22 20.72
C LEU A 52 14.63 -6.27 19.75
N PRO A 53 15.32 -7.41 19.55
CA PRO A 53 16.39 -7.48 18.55
C PRO A 53 15.88 -7.21 17.14
N VAL A 54 14.70 -7.68 16.74
CA VAL A 54 14.16 -7.39 15.41
C VAL A 54 13.90 -5.89 15.22
N LEU A 55 13.28 -5.22 16.20
CA LEU A 55 13.06 -3.76 16.14
C LEU A 55 14.38 -2.99 16.07
N PHE A 56 15.39 -3.41 16.86
CA PHE A 56 16.72 -2.80 16.84
C PHE A 56 17.46 -3.08 15.53
N ILE A 57 17.50 -4.31 15.05
CA ILE A 57 18.12 -4.69 13.76
C ILE A 57 17.55 -3.84 12.63
N VAL A 58 16.25 -3.60 12.65
CA VAL A 58 15.58 -2.81 11.61
C VAL A 58 15.97 -1.35 11.70
N GLY A 59 15.94 -0.76 12.90
CA GLY A 59 16.48 0.58 13.11
C GLY A 59 17.94 0.68 12.65
N LEU A 60 18.73 -0.37 12.91
CA LEU A 60 20.15 -0.47 12.58
C LEU A 60 20.41 -0.71 11.09
N CYS A 61 19.46 -1.24 10.33
CA CYS A 61 19.53 -1.32 8.87
C CYS A 61 19.08 -0.01 8.19
N PHE A 62 18.01 0.62 8.67
CA PHE A 62 17.47 1.84 8.07
C PHE A 62 18.35 3.07 8.37
N ALA A 63 19.01 3.14 9.53
CA ALA A 63 19.85 4.28 9.88
C ALA A 63 21.10 4.45 8.99
N PRO A 64 21.90 3.41 8.66
CA PRO A 64 23.01 3.52 7.72
C PRO A 64 22.58 3.90 6.31
N ILE A 65 21.45 3.36 5.83
CA ILE A 65 20.89 3.74 4.53
C ILE A 65 20.50 5.22 4.55
N GLY A 66 19.78 5.67 5.57
CA GLY A 66 19.44 7.09 5.75
C GLY A 66 20.68 7.98 5.81
N GLY A 67 21.70 7.58 6.57
CA GLY A 67 22.98 8.29 6.67
C GLY A 67 23.72 8.39 5.34
N LEU A 68 23.76 7.31 4.56
CA LEU A 68 24.39 7.27 3.24
C LEU A 68 23.69 8.18 2.23
N LEU A 69 22.36 8.26 2.28
CA LEU A 69 21.56 9.17 1.45
C LEU A 69 21.78 10.65 1.85
N ILE A 70 21.84 10.94 3.16
CA ILE A 70 22.18 12.28 3.65
C ILE A 70 23.59 12.67 3.24
N TRP A 71 24.55 11.75 3.36
CA TRP A 71 25.93 11.96 2.94
C TRP A 71 26.03 12.24 1.44
N GLY A 72 25.35 11.45 0.61
CA GLY A 72 25.30 11.67 -0.84
C GLY A 72 24.74 13.04 -1.21
N SER A 73 23.64 13.47 -0.55
CA SER A 73 23.12 14.83 -0.71
C SER A 73 24.05 15.90 -0.14
N GLY A 74 24.82 15.58 0.90
CA GLY A 74 25.78 16.47 1.54
C GLY A 74 26.98 16.79 0.66
N ASN A 75 27.31 15.94 -0.30
CA ASN A 75 28.39 16.18 -1.26
C ASN A 75 28.01 17.15 -2.39
N VAL A 76 26.74 17.57 -2.46
CA VAL A 76 26.27 18.48 -3.50
C VAL A 76 26.35 19.92 -3.01
N SER A 77 26.92 20.81 -3.83
CA SER A 77 26.89 22.26 -3.64
C SER A 77 25.85 22.87 -4.58
N GLN A 78 25.06 23.82 -4.09
CA GLN A 78 24.09 24.57 -4.88
C GLN A 78 24.11 26.05 -4.49
N ILE A 79 24.32 26.92 -5.46
CA ILE A 79 24.36 28.38 -5.32
C ILE A 79 23.20 28.94 -6.13
N THR A 80 22.41 29.85 -5.56
CA THR A 80 21.27 30.50 -6.24
C THR A 80 21.39 32.00 -6.07
N ILE A 81 21.39 32.74 -7.19
CA ILE A 81 21.54 34.20 -7.21
C ILE A 81 20.36 34.79 -7.99
N GLU A 82 19.48 35.50 -7.30
CA GLU A 82 18.28 36.12 -7.89
C GLU A 82 18.60 37.51 -8.44
N TYR A 83 18.58 37.65 -9.76
CA TYR A 83 18.94 38.90 -10.46
C TYR A 83 17.70 39.62 -11.01
N THR A 84 16.56 39.44 -10.35
CA THR A 84 15.30 40.07 -10.75
C THR A 84 15.36 41.58 -10.53
N GLY A 85 15.05 42.37 -11.57
CA GLY A 85 15.06 43.84 -11.48
C GLY A 85 16.45 44.47 -11.58
N CYS A 86 17.44 43.77 -12.13
CA CYS A 86 18.80 44.30 -12.29
C CYS A 86 18.87 45.57 -13.14
N GLU A 87 17.89 45.79 -14.03
CA GLU A 87 17.67 47.05 -14.76
C GLU A 87 17.54 48.30 -13.86
N SER A 88 17.14 48.12 -12.60
CA SER A 88 17.03 49.20 -11.61
C SER A 88 18.31 49.41 -10.79
N ALA A 89 19.32 48.55 -10.95
CA ALA A 89 20.60 48.68 -10.27
C ALA A 89 21.42 49.85 -10.83
N GLY A 90 22.23 50.48 -9.97
CA GLY A 90 23.15 51.54 -10.38
C GLY A 90 24.29 51.05 -11.28
N GLN A 91 25.10 51.99 -11.77
CA GLN A 91 26.29 51.68 -12.60
C GLN A 91 27.45 51.09 -11.78
N SER A 92 27.46 51.32 -10.47
CA SER A 92 28.43 50.73 -9.53
C SER A 92 27.94 49.39 -8.98
N LEU A 93 28.86 48.49 -8.65
CA LEU A 93 28.55 47.24 -7.97
C LEU A 93 27.90 47.52 -6.61
N THR A 94 26.70 46.96 -6.41
CA THR A 94 25.92 47.06 -5.17
C THR A 94 25.52 45.67 -4.70
N ASP A 95 25.26 45.50 -3.41
CA ASP A 95 24.92 44.18 -2.86
C ASP A 95 23.54 43.71 -3.36
N LEU A 96 23.48 42.43 -3.71
CA LEU A 96 22.30 41.78 -4.26
C LEU A 96 21.38 41.31 -3.12
N PRO A 97 20.07 41.64 -3.14
CA PRO A 97 19.20 41.48 -1.98
C PRO A 97 18.81 40.03 -1.66
N LYS A 98 18.83 39.12 -2.65
CA LYS A 98 18.37 37.73 -2.49
C LYS A 98 19.31 36.71 -3.13
N PHE A 99 20.01 35.96 -2.30
CA PHE A 99 20.87 34.88 -2.72
C PHE A 99 20.84 33.74 -1.70
N SER A 100 21.26 32.54 -2.13
CA SER A 100 21.30 31.35 -1.28
C SER A 100 22.47 30.47 -1.66
N TYR A 101 23.35 30.20 -0.70
CA TYR A 101 24.46 29.27 -0.83
C TYR A 101 24.17 28.03 0.02
N LYS A 102 24.08 26.88 -0.63
CA LYS A 102 23.94 25.56 -0.01
C LYS A 102 25.14 24.72 -0.39
N MET A 103 26.28 25.00 0.23
CA MET A 103 27.54 24.33 -0.06
C MET A 103 27.57 22.88 0.42
N ARG A 104 28.44 22.06 -0.18
CA ARG A 104 28.75 20.71 0.30
C ARG A 104 29.13 20.74 1.79
N SER A 105 28.89 19.65 2.51
CA SER A 105 29.08 19.60 3.97
C SER A 105 30.48 20.05 4.43
N SER A 106 31.53 19.70 3.68
CA SER A 106 32.91 20.11 3.96
C SER A 106 33.18 21.61 3.82
N ALA A 107 32.29 22.35 3.15
CA ALA A 107 32.39 23.78 2.93
C ALA A 107 31.12 24.52 3.43
N SER A 108 30.38 23.90 4.35
CA SER A 108 29.12 24.46 4.85
C SER A 108 29.30 25.74 5.68
N ASP A 109 30.43 25.87 6.37
CA ASP A 109 30.81 27.05 7.18
C ASP A 109 31.62 28.09 6.40
N ALA A 110 31.76 27.93 5.09
CA ALA A 110 32.57 28.85 4.30
C ALA A 110 31.94 30.25 4.31
N VAL A 111 32.76 31.27 4.59
CA VAL A 111 32.31 32.66 4.66
C VAL A 111 31.91 33.12 3.25
N VAL A 112 30.66 33.56 3.10
CA VAL A 112 30.11 34.02 1.83
C VAL A 112 29.91 35.53 1.90
N SER A 113 30.63 36.28 1.06
CA SER A 113 30.34 37.69 0.84
C SER A 113 29.05 37.81 0.02
N PRO A 114 28.20 38.82 0.28
CA PRO A 114 27.04 39.08 -0.57
C PRO A 114 27.46 39.23 -2.04
N PRO A 115 26.82 38.51 -2.98
CA PRO A 115 26.97 38.78 -4.40
C PRO A 115 26.63 40.24 -4.68
N GLN A 116 27.32 40.82 -5.65
CA GLN A 116 27.10 42.19 -6.09
C GLN A 116 26.62 42.22 -7.52
N TRP A 117 25.81 43.21 -7.86
CA TRP A 117 25.32 43.43 -9.21
C TRP A 117 25.46 44.88 -9.65
N ARG A 118 25.52 45.11 -10.96
CA ARG A 118 25.41 46.42 -11.58
C ARG A 118 24.66 46.31 -12.91
N SER A 119 24.02 47.40 -13.30
CA SER A 119 23.40 47.54 -14.61
C SER A 119 24.30 48.35 -15.54
N THR A 120 24.58 47.83 -16.73
CA THR A 120 25.30 48.55 -17.79
C THR A 120 24.40 48.65 -19.02
N LYS A 121 24.26 49.85 -19.57
CA LYS A 121 23.58 50.05 -20.85
C LYS A 121 24.58 49.90 -21.98
N VAL A 122 24.32 48.96 -22.89
CA VAL A 122 25.13 48.69 -24.07
C VAL A 122 24.28 48.99 -25.31
N ASN A 123 24.93 49.32 -26.43
CA ASN A 123 24.22 49.48 -27.69
C ASN A 123 23.41 48.20 -28.00
N PRO A 124 22.10 48.31 -28.22
CA PRO A 124 21.26 47.14 -28.48
C PRO A 124 21.75 46.44 -29.74
N THR A 125 21.83 45.11 -29.68
CA THR A 125 22.17 44.24 -30.80
C THR A 125 20.96 43.39 -31.17
N LEU A 126 21.04 42.62 -32.25
CA LEU A 126 19.98 41.69 -32.68
C LEU A 126 19.56 40.68 -31.58
N THR A 127 20.41 40.47 -30.56
CA THR A 127 20.21 39.50 -29.48
C THR A 127 20.17 40.12 -28.09
N SER A 128 20.35 41.43 -27.94
CA SER A 128 20.40 42.11 -26.65
C SER A 128 19.53 43.36 -26.65
N SER A 129 18.66 43.48 -25.64
CA SER A 129 17.81 44.62 -25.36
C SER A 129 18.58 45.92 -25.04
N GLY A 130 19.90 45.80 -24.84
CA GLY A 130 20.79 46.89 -24.44
C GLY A 130 20.96 47.00 -22.92
N ASN A 131 20.29 46.17 -22.12
CA ASN A 131 20.47 46.11 -20.67
C ASN A 131 21.33 44.89 -20.29
N GLN A 132 22.54 45.12 -19.77
CA GLN A 132 23.41 44.07 -19.25
C GLN A 132 23.47 44.12 -17.73
N CYS A 133 23.20 42.97 -17.12
CA CYS A 133 23.40 42.74 -15.70
C CYS A 133 24.75 42.06 -15.47
N THR A 134 25.68 42.75 -14.82
CA THR A 134 26.92 42.13 -14.36
C THR A 134 26.74 41.67 -12.93
N ILE A 135 27.01 40.40 -12.65
CA ILE A 135 26.93 39.82 -11.31
C ILE A 135 28.31 39.33 -10.89
N ALA A 136 28.82 39.87 -9.79
CA ALA A 136 30.06 39.43 -9.15
C ALA A 136 29.71 38.60 -7.90
N PHE A 137 30.17 37.36 -7.82
CA PHE A 137 29.84 36.45 -6.73
C PHE A 137 31.03 35.57 -6.35
N ASP A 138 31.09 35.16 -5.08
CA ASP A 138 32.17 34.31 -4.60
C ASP A 138 31.79 32.83 -4.77
N ILE A 139 32.76 32.03 -5.21
CA ILE A 139 32.76 30.57 -5.05
C ILE A 139 33.58 30.29 -3.79
N PRO A 140 32.94 29.92 -2.66
CA PRO A 140 33.62 29.84 -1.37
C PRO A 140 34.45 28.55 -1.20
N ALA A 141 34.27 27.55 -2.05
CA ALA A 141 35.08 26.35 -2.12
C ALA A 141 35.01 25.72 -3.51
N ASP A 142 36.07 25.01 -3.91
CA ASP A 142 36.17 24.33 -5.21
C ASP A 142 34.94 23.43 -5.49
N LEU A 143 34.36 23.61 -6.68
CA LEU A 143 33.27 22.79 -7.21
C LEU A 143 33.84 21.79 -8.22
N GLU A 144 33.84 20.51 -7.85
CA GLU A 144 34.29 19.42 -8.71
C GLU A 144 33.33 19.17 -9.88
N PRO A 145 33.85 18.80 -11.07
CA PRO A 145 33.02 18.50 -12.22
C PRO A 145 32.17 17.23 -12.02
N PRO A 146 30.97 17.14 -12.61
CA PRO A 146 30.38 18.14 -13.50
C PRO A 146 29.69 19.30 -12.75
N VAL A 147 29.93 20.53 -13.21
CA VAL A 147 29.29 21.76 -12.72
C VAL A 147 28.21 22.20 -13.70
N PHE A 148 27.00 22.38 -13.19
CA PHE A 148 25.83 22.74 -13.98
C PHE A 148 25.38 24.17 -13.69
N LEU A 149 25.07 24.92 -14.74
CA LEU A 149 24.46 26.23 -14.69
C LEU A 149 23.01 26.12 -15.15
N TYR A 150 22.07 26.42 -14.25
CA TYR A 150 20.65 26.47 -14.53
C TYR A 150 20.16 27.93 -14.46
N TYR A 151 19.07 28.22 -15.17
CA TYR A 151 18.20 29.33 -14.80
C TYR A 151 17.01 28.80 -14.00
N ARG A 152 16.49 29.63 -13.11
CA ARG A 152 15.31 29.37 -12.30
C ARG A 152 14.27 30.45 -12.56
N LEU A 153 13.04 30.04 -12.81
CA LEU A 153 11.88 30.93 -12.90
C LEU A 153 10.88 30.57 -11.81
N THR A 154 10.24 31.59 -11.24
CA THR A 154 9.13 31.43 -10.29
C THR A 154 7.85 32.05 -10.86
N SER A 155 6.70 31.59 -10.37
CA SER A 155 5.38 32.05 -10.81
C SER A 155 5.12 31.94 -12.32
N PHE A 156 5.83 31.05 -13.03
CA PHE A 156 5.68 30.85 -14.47
C PHE A 156 5.03 29.49 -14.77
N TYR A 157 3.75 29.51 -15.11
CA TYR A 157 2.88 28.32 -15.17
C TYR A 157 2.98 27.58 -16.51
N GLN A 158 4.13 26.95 -16.78
CA GLN A 158 4.30 26.10 -17.97
C GLN A 158 3.35 24.90 -18.00
N ASN A 159 2.85 24.48 -16.83
CA ASN A 159 1.90 23.39 -16.68
C ASN A 159 0.46 23.75 -17.05
N HIS A 160 0.18 25.02 -17.37
CA HIS A 160 -1.17 25.43 -17.74
C HIS A 160 -1.60 24.80 -19.08
N ARG A 161 -2.75 24.11 -19.12
CA ARG A 161 -3.22 23.33 -20.28
C ARG A 161 -3.15 24.08 -21.60
N ARG A 162 -3.64 25.33 -21.65
CA ARG A 162 -3.63 26.15 -22.88
C ARG A 162 -2.21 26.48 -23.35
N TYR A 163 -1.26 26.57 -22.43
CA TYR A 163 0.14 26.84 -22.74
C TYR A 163 0.80 25.58 -23.29
N VAL A 164 0.67 24.43 -22.60
CA VAL A 164 1.25 23.13 -23.03
C VAL A 164 0.71 22.66 -24.38
N LYS A 165 -0.57 22.90 -24.64
CA LYS A 165 -1.17 22.53 -25.94
C LYS A 165 -0.72 23.43 -27.08
N SER A 166 -0.29 24.66 -26.81
CA SER A 166 -0.04 25.66 -27.84
C SER A 166 1.29 25.42 -28.58
N MET A 167 1.28 24.43 -29.47
CA MET A 167 2.35 24.06 -30.40
C MET A 167 1.83 23.06 -31.44
N ASP A 168 2.53 22.90 -32.56
CA ASP A 168 2.23 21.89 -33.59
C ASP A 168 3.44 20.99 -33.81
N ALA A 169 3.24 19.68 -33.66
CA ALA A 169 4.33 18.70 -33.70
C ALA A 169 4.82 18.42 -35.12
N ASP A 170 3.96 18.53 -36.13
CA ASP A 170 4.33 18.28 -37.53
C ASP A 170 5.13 19.47 -38.07
N GLN A 171 4.72 20.68 -37.70
CA GLN A 171 5.47 21.90 -37.98
C GLN A 171 6.88 21.85 -37.38
N LEU A 172 7.03 21.43 -36.11
CA LEU A 172 8.33 21.28 -35.45
C LEU A 172 9.22 20.20 -36.10
N LYS A 173 8.62 19.12 -36.63
CA LYS A 173 9.32 18.09 -37.40
C LYS A 173 9.69 18.52 -38.82
N GLY A 174 9.39 19.76 -39.20
CA GLY A 174 9.71 20.31 -40.51
C GLY A 174 8.72 19.96 -41.60
N ASN A 175 7.50 19.52 -41.27
CA ASN A 175 6.42 19.38 -42.25
C ASN A 175 5.73 20.73 -42.44
N ALA A 176 5.49 21.15 -43.68
CA ALA A 176 4.67 22.34 -43.95
C ALA A 176 3.20 22.08 -43.58
N VAL A 177 2.58 22.98 -42.83
CA VAL A 177 1.19 22.88 -42.38
C VAL A 177 0.45 24.15 -42.80
N SER A 178 -0.75 24.03 -43.36
CA SER A 178 -1.51 25.20 -43.85
C SER A 178 -2.03 26.09 -42.72
N ALA A 179 -2.21 27.38 -43.00
CA ALA A 179 -2.76 28.37 -42.08
C ALA A 179 -4.11 27.96 -41.47
N ASP A 180 -5.02 27.40 -42.28
CA ASP A 180 -6.33 26.94 -41.82
C ASP A 180 -6.24 25.76 -40.85
N THR A 181 -5.29 24.85 -41.08
CA THR A 181 -5.06 23.69 -40.20
C THR A 181 -4.49 24.16 -38.86
N LEU A 182 -3.53 25.09 -38.87
CA LEU A 182 -2.94 25.65 -37.65
C LEU A 182 -3.94 26.50 -36.86
N ASN A 183 -4.79 27.27 -37.56
CA ASN A 183 -5.86 28.07 -36.95
C ASN A 183 -7.00 27.24 -36.40
N ASN A 184 -7.23 26.01 -36.88
CA ASN A 184 -8.24 25.12 -36.31
C ASN A 184 -7.64 24.08 -35.33
N GLY A 185 -6.32 23.98 -35.30
CA GLY A 185 -5.56 23.07 -34.45
C GLY A 185 -5.10 23.68 -33.12
N ASP A 186 -4.05 23.08 -32.57
CA ASP A 186 -3.58 23.33 -31.22
C ASP A 186 -2.69 24.58 -31.10
N CYS A 187 -2.24 25.18 -32.20
CA CYS A 187 -1.34 26.35 -32.20
C CYS A 187 -1.96 27.69 -31.76
N LYS A 188 -3.24 27.72 -31.40
CA LYS A 188 -3.89 28.93 -30.87
C LYS A 188 -3.23 29.42 -29.58
N PRO A 189 -3.15 30.75 -29.35
CA PRO A 189 -3.61 31.82 -30.22
C PRO A 189 -2.59 32.27 -31.28
N LEU A 190 -1.37 31.69 -31.31
CA LEU A 190 -0.27 32.12 -32.18
C LEU A 190 -0.05 31.15 -33.34
N ALA A 191 -1.09 30.92 -34.13
CA ALA A 191 -1.04 30.09 -35.33
C ALA A 191 -0.70 30.93 -36.58
N VAL A 192 -1.41 32.06 -36.74
CA VAL A 192 -1.28 32.99 -37.87
C VAL A 192 -1.27 34.42 -37.33
N LEU A 193 -0.43 35.27 -37.88
CA LEU A 193 -0.34 36.68 -37.55
C LEU A 193 -0.16 37.48 -38.85
N ASP A 194 -0.93 38.55 -39.02
CA ASP A 194 -0.91 39.40 -40.24
C ASP A 194 -1.09 38.60 -41.56
N GLY A 195 -1.91 37.55 -41.54
CA GLY A 195 -2.16 36.67 -42.69
C GLY A 195 -1.02 35.69 -43.02
N LYS A 196 0.07 35.66 -42.23
CA LYS A 196 1.22 34.77 -42.39
C LYS A 196 1.31 33.74 -41.27
N ILE A 197 1.86 32.56 -41.58
CA ILE A 197 1.96 31.45 -40.63
C ILE A 197 3.07 31.72 -39.62
N VAL A 198 2.80 31.58 -38.32
CA VAL A 198 3.84 31.69 -37.29
C VAL A 198 4.64 30.38 -37.27
N TYR A 199 5.98 30.46 -37.34
CA TYR A 199 6.86 29.30 -37.25
C TYR A 199 8.01 29.57 -36.27
N PRO A 200 8.24 28.74 -35.24
CA PRO A 200 7.33 27.71 -34.73
C PRO A 200 6.10 28.35 -34.10
N CYS A 201 4.91 27.81 -34.38
CA CYS A 201 3.67 28.32 -33.83
C CYS A 201 3.48 27.97 -32.35
N GLY A 202 2.65 28.77 -31.69
CA GLY A 202 2.17 28.51 -30.34
C GLY A 202 2.95 29.21 -29.20
N LEU A 203 2.35 29.17 -28.01
CA LEU A 203 2.78 29.94 -26.85
C LEU A 203 4.13 29.48 -26.30
N ILE A 204 4.45 28.18 -26.35
CA ILE A 204 5.68 27.65 -25.74
C ILE A 204 6.91 28.22 -26.44
N ALA A 205 6.92 28.17 -27.79
CA ALA A 205 8.01 28.72 -28.59
C ALA A 205 8.08 30.24 -28.46
N ASN A 206 6.93 30.93 -28.46
CA ASN A 206 6.87 32.37 -28.31
C ASN A 206 7.42 32.86 -26.96
N SER A 207 7.17 32.16 -25.85
CA SER A 207 7.68 32.58 -24.54
C SER A 207 9.04 32.00 -24.20
N MET A 208 9.85 31.59 -25.19
CA MET A 208 11.20 31.07 -24.96
C MET A 208 12.03 32.01 -24.09
N PHE A 209 12.65 31.46 -23.05
CA PHE A 209 13.62 32.19 -22.24
C PHE A 209 14.76 32.73 -23.11
N ASN A 210 14.97 34.04 -23.08
CA ASN A 210 15.85 34.76 -23.99
C ASN A 210 16.92 35.61 -23.28
N ASP A 211 17.08 35.51 -21.95
CA ASP A 211 18.28 36.05 -21.31
C ASP A 211 19.51 35.27 -21.82
N THR A 212 20.57 36.00 -22.15
CA THR A 212 21.84 35.40 -22.56
C THR A 212 22.79 35.43 -21.39
N ILE A 213 23.09 34.26 -20.82
CA ILE A 213 24.03 34.11 -19.72
C ILE A 213 25.42 33.82 -20.29
N GLY A 214 26.38 34.70 -20.03
CA GLY A 214 27.77 34.55 -20.45
C GLY A 214 28.57 33.54 -19.62
N ASN A 215 29.85 33.37 -19.97
CA ASN A 215 30.78 32.58 -19.19
C ASN A 215 31.19 33.30 -17.91
N ALA A 216 31.63 32.54 -16.89
CA ALA A 216 32.08 33.10 -15.63
C ALA A 216 33.58 33.41 -15.71
N THR A 217 33.99 34.61 -15.30
CA THR A 217 35.40 35.04 -15.30
C THR A 217 35.93 35.09 -13.88
N LEU A 218 37.01 34.38 -13.58
CA LEU A 218 37.67 34.46 -12.29
C LEU A 218 38.45 35.78 -12.20
N LEU A 219 38.13 36.59 -11.19
CA LEU A 219 38.78 37.88 -10.92
C LEU A 219 39.99 37.69 -9.99
N GLY A 220 41.08 38.41 -10.26
CA GLY A 220 42.25 38.49 -9.37
C GLY A 220 43.46 37.62 -9.73
N THR A 221 43.46 36.93 -10.87
CA THR A 221 44.66 36.30 -11.46
C THR A 221 45.26 37.17 -12.57
N ASN A 222 46.59 37.18 -12.73
CA ASN A 222 47.33 37.99 -13.72
C ASN A 222 46.81 37.83 -15.18
N ASN A 223 46.12 36.73 -15.46
CA ASN A 223 45.27 36.53 -16.63
C ASN A 223 43.85 36.19 -16.11
N ASN A 224 42.83 36.98 -16.44
CA ASN A 224 41.43 36.70 -16.10
C ASN A 224 41.04 35.31 -16.67
N ASN A 225 40.97 34.29 -15.81
CA ASN A 225 40.74 32.91 -16.25
C ASN A 225 39.24 32.71 -16.52
N LEU A 226 38.90 32.34 -17.75
CA LEU A 226 37.53 32.11 -18.20
C LEU A 226 37.09 30.69 -17.87
N TYR A 227 36.03 30.55 -17.06
CA TYR A 227 35.34 29.29 -16.83
C TYR A 227 34.16 29.17 -17.81
N ALA A 228 34.34 28.33 -18.83
CA ALA A 228 33.38 28.20 -19.92
C ALA A 228 32.29 27.16 -19.59
N PHE A 229 31.02 27.53 -19.79
CA PHE A 229 29.91 26.58 -19.75
C PHE A 229 29.58 26.13 -21.18
N GLY A 230 29.60 24.82 -21.41
CA GLY A 230 29.18 24.23 -22.67
C GLY A 230 27.66 24.30 -22.84
N SER A 231 27.21 24.62 -24.05
CA SER A 231 25.80 24.63 -24.46
C SER A 231 25.35 23.33 -25.13
N LYS A 232 26.21 22.30 -25.12
CA LYS A 232 25.96 20.96 -25.67
C LYS A 232 25.78 19.94 -24.56
N ASN A 233 25.03 18.87 -24.83
CA ASN A 233 24.64 17.85 -23.84
C ASN A 233 23.86 18.44 -22.65
N ILE A 234 23.14 19.53 -22.87
CA ILE A 234 22.22 20.14 -21.92
C ILE A 234 20.78 19.63 -22.13
N ALA A 235 20.46 19.17 -23.34
CA ALA A 235 19.21 18.50 -23.66
C ALA A 235 19.30 16.97 -23.48
N TRP A 236 18.14 16.33 -23.30
CA TRP A 236 18.08 14.89 -23.11
C TRP A 236 18.44 14.15 -24.40
N PRO A 237 19.17 13.03 -24.33
CA PRO A 237 19.49 12.24 -25.51
C PRO A 237 18.22 11.86 -26.30
N GLY A 238 18.19 12.25 -27.57
CA GLY A 238 17.07 11.97 -28.47
C GLY A 238 16.01 13.07 -28.60
N GLU A 239 16.05 14.16 -27.80
CA GLU A 239 15.13 15.31 -27.93
C GLU A 239 15.23 15.97 -29.29
N ALA A 240 16.44 16.07 -29.84
CA ALA A 240 16.71 16.61 -31.17
C ALA A 240 15.87 15.93 -32.28
N ARG A 241 15.40 14.68 -32.10
CA ARG A 241 14.57 13.97 -33.09
C ARG A 241 13.17 14.56 -33.26
N LYS A 242 12.71 15.39 -32.31
CA LYS A 242 11.41 16.06 -32.39
C LYS A 242 11.42 17.31 -33.26
N TYR A 243 12.61 17.74 -33.71
CA TYR A 243 12.82 19.01 -34.38
C TYR A 243 13.53 18.81 -35.72
N ALA A 244 13.15 19.59 -36.73
CA ALA A 244 13.87 19.68 -37.99
C ALA A 244 14.98 20.73 -37.95
N THR A 245 15.95 20.55 -38.85
CA THR A 245 17.02 21.54 -39.09
C THR A 245 16.53 22.74 -39.90
N ARG A 246 15.50 22.56 -40.73
CA ARG A 246 14.85 23.62 -41.51
C ARG A 246 13.33 23.40 -41.58
N PRO A 247 12.54 24.48 -41.69
CA PRO A 247 11.11 24.40 -41.98
C PRO A 247 10.86 23.75 -43.36
N GLY A 248 9.78 22.99 -43.52
CA GLY A 248 9.40 22.36 -44.80
C GLY A 248 8.60 23.23 -45.75
N TYR A 249 8.50 24.54 -45.52
CA TYR A 249 7.76 25.46 -46.39
C TYR A 249 8.61 25.80 -47.62
N ALA A 250 8.00 25.71 -48.81
CA ALA A 250 8.71 25.95 -50.08
C ALA A 250 9.11 27.42 -50.28
N ASN A 251 8.33 28.36 -49.74
CA ASN A 251 8.63 29.79 -49.76
C ASN A 251 8.64 30.34 -48.32
N LEU A 252 9.80 30.81 -47.85
CA LEU A 252 9.95 31.35 -46.49
C LEU A 252 9.16 32.66 -46.28
N SER A 253 8.71 33.32 -47.34
CA SER A 253 7.88 34.53 -47.27
C SER A 253 6.48 34.29 -46.68
N GLU A 254 6.03 33.02 -46.68
CA GLU A 254 4.73 32.56 -46.14
C GLU A 254 4.74 32.42 -44.61
N ILE A 255 5.91 32.29 -44.01
CA ILE A 255 6.10 32.12 -42.58
C ILE A 255 6.73 33.36 -41.93
N ILE A 256 6.45 33.55 -40.65
CA ILE A 256 7.00 34.61 -39.83
C ILE A 256 7.44 34.09 -38.47
N PRO A 257 8.47 34.71 -37.85
CA PRO A 257 8.90 34.36 -36.51
C PRO A 257 7.82 34.68 -35.46
N PRO A 258 7.80 33.99 -34.31
CA PRO A 258 6.97 34.35 -33.17
C PRO A 258 7.15 35.82 -32.76
N PRO A 259 6.13 36.48 -32.21
CA PRO A 259 6.21 37.89 -31.78
C PRO A 259 7.46 38.23 -30.95
N ASN A 260 7.81 37.39 -29.98
CA ASN A 260 8.97 37.61 -29.11
C ASN A 260 10.32 37.25 -29.77
N TRP A 261 10.31 36.73 -30.99
CA TRP A 261 11.51 36.42 -31.77
C TRP A 261 11.83 37.51 -32.81
N ARG A 262 10.96 38.52 -32.97
CA ARG A 262 11.11 39.58 -33.99
C ARG A 262 12.43 40.34 -33.89
N HIS A 263 12.97 40.54 -32.70
CA HIS A 263 14.29 41.18 -32.53
C HIS A 263 15.44 40.34 -33.09
N ARG A 264 15.33 39.00 -32.97
CA ARG A 264 16.30 38.05 -33.52
C ARG A 264 16.21 37.95 -35.05
N TYR A 265 15.01 38.15 -35.61
CA TYR A 265 14.71 38.03 -37.04
C TYR A 265 14.00 39.30 -37.55
N PRO A 266 14.72 40.44 -37.66
CA PRO A 266 14.11 41.73 -37.97
C PRO A 266 13.50 41.80 -39.38
N ASN A 267 14.06 41.03 -40.32
CA ASN A 267 13.61 40.95 -41.71
C ASN A 267 12.70 39.72 -41.95
N GLY A 268 12.25 39.04 -40.90
CA GLY A 268 11.59 37.73 -41.01
C GLY A 268 12.58 36.61 -41.33
N TYR A 269 12.08 35.48 -41.84
CA TYR A 269 12.93 34.34 -42.23
C TYR A 269 13.43 34.47 -43.67
N THR A 270 14.74 34.26 -43.85
CA THR A 270 15.41 34.26 -45.16
C THR A 270 16.18 32.93 -45.36
N ASP A 271 16.65 32.63 -46.58
CA ASP A 271 17.34 31.37 -46.88
C ASP A 271 18.62 31.14 -46.04
N THR A 272 19.21 32.23 -45.55
CA THR A 272 20.40 32.24 -44.69
C THR A 272 20.09 32.48 -43.22
N ASP A 273 18.92 33.03 -42.89
CA ASP A 273 18.53 33.43 -41.53
C ASP A 273 17.20 32.76 -41.12
N VAL A 274 17.29 31.46 -40.79
CA VAL A 274 16.19 30.60 -40.35
C VAL A 274 16.65 29.73 -39.16
N PRO A 275 15.82 29.49 -38.13
CA PRO A 275 16.24 28.76 -36.93
C PRO A 275 16.45 27.27 -37.18
N ASP A 276 17.63 26.76 -36.80
CA ASP A 276 17.86 25.32 -36.63
C ASP A 276 17.43 24.86 -35.22
N LEU A 277 16.19 24.37 -35.12
CA LEU A 277 15.60 23.91 -33.86
C LEU A 277 16.23 22.58 -33.38
N LYS A 278 16.75 21.78 -34.30
CA LYS A 278 17.38 20.49 -34.02
C LYS A 278 18.77 20.64 -33.41
N ALA A 279 19.52 21.67 -33.77
CA ALA A 279 20.82 21.98 -33.18
C ALA A 279 20.72 22.81 -31.89
N ASN A 280 19.59 23.48 -31.66
CA ASN A 280 19.38 24.39 -30.52
C ASN A 280 18.89 23.65 -29.26
N GLU A 281 19.82 23.21 -28.42
CA GLU A 281 19.50 22.49 -27.18
C GLU A 281 18.80 23.35 -26.12
N HIS A 282 19.01 24.68 -26.10
CA HIS A 282 18.28 25.58 -25.21
C HIS A 282 16.80 25.63 -25.57
N PHE A 283 16.47 25.64 -26.86
CA PHE A 283 15.10 25.52 -27.34
C PHE A 283 14.49 24.18 -26.95
N GLN A 284 15.22 23.08 -27.14
CA GLN A 284 14.78 21.73 -26.73
C GLN A 284 14.46 21.67 -25.24
N ASN A 285 15.35 22.20 -24.40
CA ASN A 285 15.14 22.32 -22.96
C ASN A 285 13.94 23.20 -22.60
N TRP A 286 13.72 24.30 -23.33
CA TRP A 286 12.59 25.18 -23.10
C TRP A 286 11.25 24.52 -23.46
N MET A 287 11.19 23.83 -24.60
CA MET A 287 9.99 23.15 -25.08
C MET A 287 9.49 22.05 -24.13
N ARG A 288 10.37 21.48 -23.30
CA ARG A 288 9.96 20.57 -22.22
C ARG A 288 9.35 21.33 -21.04
N THR A 289 8.03 21.45 -21.01
CA THR A 289 7.30 22.19 -19.97
C THR A 289 7.52 21.62 -18.57
N ALA A 290 7.75 22.50 -17.59
CA ALA A 290 7.81 22.11 -16.19
C ALA A 290 6.41 21.81 -15.61
N GLY A 291 6.32 20.83 -14.71
CA GLY A 291 5.06 20.46 -14.04
C GLY A 291 4.65 21.40 -12.90
N LEU A 292 5.56 22.25 -12.44
CA LEU A 292 5.36 23.22 -11.35
C LEU A 292 5.62 24.66 -11.85
N PRO A 293 4.99 25.68 -11.24
CA PRO A 293 5.20 27.09 -11.60
C PRO A 293 6.56 27.65 -11.18
N THR A 294 7.25 26.94 -10.28
CA THR A 294 8.65 27.21 -9.94
C THR A 294 9.50 26.05 -10.43
N PHE A 295 10.46 26.33 -11.30
CA PHE A 295 11.29 25.30 -11.91
C PHE A 295 12.69 25.81 -12.24
N THR A 296 13.60 24.86 -12.41
CA THR A 296 14.97 25.09 -12.91
C THR A 296 15.17 24.35 -14.22
N LYS A 297 15.91 24.94 -15.15
CA LYS A 297 16.24 24.33 -16.43
C LYS A 297 17.71 24.56 -16.75
N LEU A 298 18.33 23.53 -17.30
CA LEU A 298 19.76 23.52 -17.56
C LEU A 298 20.06 24.47 -18.71
N TYR A 299 20.96 25.42 -18.44
CA TYR A 299 21.46 26.40 -19.41
C TYR A 299 22.82 25.98 -19.93
N GLY A 300 23.75 25.59 -19.07
CA GLY A 300 25.09 25.18 -19.46
C GLY A 300 25.69 24.17 -18.50
N ARG A 301 26.70 23.44 -18.95
CA ARG A 301 27.43 22.48 -18.11
C ARG A 301 28.92 22.47 -18.44
N ASN A 302 29.75 22.17 -17.45
CA ASN A 302 31.16 21.90 -17.63
C ASN A 302 31.50 20.58 -16.92
N ASP A 303 31.92 19.60 -17.70
CA ASP A 303 32.15 18.22 -17.24
C ASP A 303 33.62 17.92 -16.95
N ASN A 304 34.53 18.83 -17.30
CA ASN A 304 35.98 18.55 -17.32
C ASN A 304 36.76 19.41 -16.33
N GLU A 305 36.30 20.63 -16.05
CA GLU A 305 37.07 21.61 -15.28
C GLU A 305 36.43 21.87 -13.91
N THR A 306 37.26 21.86 -12.86
CA THR A 306 36.88 22.28 -11.50
C THR A 306 36.71 23.79 -11.45
N MET A 307 35.55 24.27 -11.00
CA MET A 307 35.35 25.70 -10.73
C MET A 307 36.01 26.03 -9.38
N ARG A 308 37.19 26.66 -9.43
CA ARG A 308 38.02 26.93 -8.25
C ARG A 308 37.41 27.97 -7.32
N GLN A 309 37.84 27.96 -6.06
CA GLN A 309 37.51 28.98 -5.09
C GLN A 309 38.03 30.35 -5.56
N GLY A 310 37.19 31.37 -5.45
CA GLY A 310 37.53 32.73 -5.84
C GLY A 310 36.31 33.56 -6.24
N ARG A 311 36.56 34.82 -6.61
CA ARG A 311 35.50 35.75 -7.00
C ARG A 311 35.28 35.70 -8.50
N TYR A 312 34.06 35.39 -8.93
CA TYR A 312 33.68 35.29 -10.32
C TYR A 312 32.79 36.46 -10.74
N GLU A 313 32.93 36.85 -12.01
CA GLU A 313 32.03 37.79 -12.67
C GLU A 313 31.31 37.07 -13.82
N ILE A 314 29.99 37.21 -13.90
CA ILE A 314 29.18 36.74 -15.01
C ILE A 314 28.36 37.90 -15.57
N VAL A 315 28.30 37.99 -16.89
CA VAL A 315 27.51 39.01 -17.60
C VAL A 315 26.27 38.34 -18.17
N ILE A 316 25.10 38.93 -17.91
CA ILE A 316 23.81 38.47 -18.38
C ILE A 316 23.17 39.58 -19.21
N ASP A 317 22.81 39.30 -20.46
CA ASP A 317 21.91 40.16 -21.23
C ASP A 317 20.48 39.96 -20.70
N ASP A 318 19.92 41.00 -20.09
CA ASP A 318 18.61 40.98 -19.44
C ASP A 318 17.50 41.25 -20.48
N ASN A 319 16.90 40.18 -21.00
CA ASN A 319 15.95 40.21 -22.11
C ASN A 319 14.56 39.65 -21.74
N PHE A 320 14.46 38.87 -20.66
CA PHE A 320 13.26 38.13 -20.26
C PHE A 320 12.55 38.84 -19.09
N PRO A 321 11.43 39.55 -19.34
CA PRO A 321 10.74 40.30 -18.31
C PRO A 321 9.86 39.39 -17.45
N VAL A 322 10.16 39.31 -16.15
CA VAL A 322 9.38 38.51 -15.18
C VAL A 322 8.32 39.31 -14.42
N SER A 323 8.38 40.65 -14.49
CA SER A 323 7.45 41.57 -13.81
C SER A 323 6.01 41.41 -14.30
N GLN A 324 5.81 41.07 -15.57
CA GLN A 324 4.50 40.94 -16.22
C GLN A 324 3.62 39.85 -15.60
N PHE A 325 4.22 38.86 -14.92
CA PHE A 325 3.51 37.75 -14.28
C PHE A 325 3.84 37.60 -12.79
N GLY A 326 4.46 38.63 -12.18
CA GLY A 326 4.81 38.62 -10.75
C GLY A 326 5.80 37.51 -10.36
N GLY A 327 6.67 37.12 -11.29
CA GLY A 327 7.70 36.10 -11.07
C GLY A 327 9.08 36.68 -10.76
N THR A 328 10.01 35.77 -10.47
CA THR A 328 11.43 36.07 -10.27
C THR A 328 12.29 35.16 -11.15
N LYS A 329 13.48 35.66 -11.50
CA LYS A 329 14.53 34.93 -12.21
C LYS A 329 15.83 34.90 -11.42
N ALA A 330 16.48 33.74 -11.47
CA ALA A 330 17.75 33.50 -10.79
C ALA A 330 18.65 32.58 -11.61
N ILE A 331 19.96 32.72 -11.45
CA ILE A 331 20.92 31.70 -11.89
C ILE A 331 21.15 30.72 -10.75
N VAL A 332 21.33 29.44 -11.08
CA VAL A 332 21.59 28.38 -10.11
C VAL A 332 22.79 27.56 -10.58
N ILE A 333 23.88 27.60 -9.82
CA ILE A 333 25.07 26.79 -10.07
C ILE A 333 25.02 25.59 -9.13
N SER A 334 25.14 24.36 -9.66
CA SER A 334 25.03 23.14 -8.85
C SER A 334 25.98 22.07 -9.31
N THR A 335 26.51 21.28 -8.36
CA THR A 335 27.12 19.98 -8.66
C THR A 335 26.05 18.88 -8.57
N VAL A 336 26.44 17.62 -8.83
CA VAL A 336 25.58 16.44 -8.64
C VAL A 336 26.32 15.36 -7.86
N SER A 337 25.55 14.48 -7.26
CA SER A 337 26.03 13.25 -6.63
C SER A 337 25.47 12.03 -7.37
N TRP A 338 25.87 10.82 -6.97
CA TRP A 338 25.30 9.57 -7.49
C TRP A 338 23.78 9.44 -7.27
N ILE A 339 23.22 10.17 -6.28
CA ILE A 339 21.77 10.23 -6.01
C ILE A 339 21.06 11.37 -6.77
N GLY A 340 21.82 12.21 -7.50
CA GLY A 340 21.33 13.37 -8.22
C GLY A 340 21.64 14.69 -7.52
N GLY A 341 20.74 15.67 -7.67
CA GLY A 341 20.87 17.00 -7.08
C GLY A 341 20.74 16.99 -5.55
N LYS A 342 20.99 18.16 -4.93
CA LYS A 342 20.96 18.31 -3.46
C LYS A 342 19.55 18.09 -2.90
N ASN A 343 19.29 16.89 -2.39
CA ASN A 343 18.03 16.55 -1.72
C ASN A 343 18.23 15.63 -0.52
N PRO A 344 18.39 16.18 0.70
CA PRO A 344 18.64 15.37 1.91
C PRO A 344 17.37 14.70 2.44
N PHE A 345 16.21 15.00 1.85
CA PHE A 345 14.90 14.55 2.31
C PHE A 345 14.82 13.04 2.48
N LEU A 346 15.20 12.32 1.43
CA LEU A 346 15.04 10.88 1.35
C LEU A 346 15.84 10.21 2.48
N GLY A 347 17.01 10.73 2.81
CA GLY A 347 17.81 10.25 3.93
C GLY A 347 17.19 10.55 5.30
N TRP A 348 16.65 11.75 5.51
CA TRP A 348 15.94 12.09 6.76
C TRP A 348 14.68 11.25 6.99
N ALA A 349 13.94 10.91 5.93
CA ALA A 349 12.78 10.03 6.04
C ALA A 349 13.17 8.64 6.58
N TYR A 350 14.31 8.08 6.13
CA TYR A 350 14.85 6.82 6.66
C TYR A 350 15.27 6.92 8.11
N ILE A 351 15.94 8.01 8.50
CA ILE A 351 16.33 8.24 9.89
C ILE A 351 15.10 8.36 10.78
N ALA A 352 14.03 9.03 10.34
CA ALA A 352 12.80 9.14 11.11
C ALA A 352 12.14 7.77 11.34
N VAL A 353 12.08 6.92 10.30
CA VAL A 353 11.57 5.55 10.41
C VAL A 353 12.47 4.69 11.32
N ALA A 354 13.79 4.79 11.17
CA ALA A 354 14.74 4.11 12.03
C ALA A 354 14.57 4.52 13.50
N ALA A 355 14.45 5.83 13.76
CA ALA A 355 14.22 6.38 15.09
C ALA A 355 12.91 5.88 15.69
N LEU A 356 11.83 5.79 14.92
CA LEU A 356 10.57 5.22 15.37
C LEU A 356 10.74 3.76 15.82
N PHE A 357 11.40 2.92 15.02
CA PHE A 357 11.63 1.51 15.37
C PHE A 357 12.55 1.36 16.60
N VAL A 358 13.59 2.19 16.71
CA VAL A 358 14.47 2.23 17.89
C VAL A 358 13.72 2.70 19.13
N LEU A 359 12.88 3.73 19.02
CA LEU A 359 12.04 4.23 20.12
C LEU A 359 11.06 3.17 20.59
N LEU A 360 10.41 2.45 19.67
CA LEU A 360 9.55 1.31 20.01
C LEU A 360 10.36 0.18 20.67
N GLY A 361 11.59 -0.08 20.21
CA GLY A 361 12.51 -1.03 20.83
C GLY A 361 12.93 -0.61 22.25
N ILE A 362 13.28 0.65 22.46
CA ILE A 362 13.64 1.20 23.78
C ILE A 362 12.44 1.18 24.72
N ALA A 363 11.28 1.65 24.26
CA ALA A 363 10.05 1.62 25.05
C ALA A 363 9.66 0.19 25.45
N GLY A 364 9.80 -0.76 24.52
CA GLY A 364 9.62 -2.19 24.79
C GLY A 364 10.63 -2.74 25.81
N THR A 365 11.89 -2.34 25.72
CA THR A 365 12.98 -2.75 26.64
C THR A 365 12.79 -2.16 28.03
N ALA A 366 12.52 -0.86 28.13
CA ALA A 366 12.27 -0.16 29.39
C ALA A 366 11.07 -0.75 30.13
N ARG A 367 9.99 -1.07 29.42
CA ARG A 367 8.84 -1.76 30.01
C ARG A 367 9.19 -3.16 30.50
N HIS A 368 10.02 -3.91 29.77
CA HIS A 368 10.49 -5.23 30.19
C HIS A 368 11.31 -5.17 31.49
N LEU A 369 12.12 -4.13 31.67
CA LEU A 369 12.94 -3.91 32.86
C LEU A 369 12.14 -3.34 34.05
N LEU A 370 11.17 -2.45 33.80
CA LEU A 370 10.38 -1.78 34.86
C LEU A 370 9.23 -2.63 35.43
N ARG A 371 8.69 -3.59 34.67
CA ARG A 371 7.67 -4.54 35.16
C ARG A 371 7.96 -5.97 34.70
N PRO A 372 8.99 -6.64 35.27
CA PRO A 372 9.15 -8.08 35.09
C PRO A 372 7.96 -8.81 35.72
N ARG A 373 7.30 -9.72 34.98
CA ARG A 373 6.18 -10.49 35.54
C ARG A 373 6.66 -11.43 36.66
N PRO A 374 5.93 -11.55 37.79
CA PRO A 374 6.32 -12.44 38.88
C PRO A 374 6.27 -13.91 38.45
N LYS A 375 7.24 -14.71 38.92
CA LYS A 375 7.48 -16.10 38.53
C LYS A 375 6.44 -17.11 39.08
N GLU A 376 5.61 -16.73 40.06
CA GLU A 376 4.68 -17.66 40.74
C GLU A 376 3.57 -18.22 39.83
N LEU A 377 3.12 -17.46 38.83
CA LEU A 377 2.11 -17.95 37.87
C LEU A 377 2.69 -18.97 36.86
N LEU A 378 4.02 -19.11 36.76
CA LEU A 378 4.65 -20.16 35.94
C LEU A 378 4.59 -21.53 36.62
N ASN A 379 4.89 -21.61 37.92
CA ASN A 379 4.91 -22.87 38.66
C ASN A 379 3.51 -23.50 38.80
N HIS A 380 2.47 -22.68 38.92
CA HIS A 380 1.09 -23.18 39.02
C HIS A 380 0.56 -23.76 37.70
N ILE A 381 1.09 -23.30 36.56
CA ILE A 381 0.72 -23.79 35.22
C ILE A 381 1.58 -24.99 34.81
N GLU A 382 2.87 -25.01 35.19
CA GLU A 382 3.74 -26.18 34.99
C GLU A 382 3.27 -27.41 35.80
N GLY A 383 2.73 -27.20 37.01
CA GLY A 383 2.08 -28.27 37.78
C GLY A 383 0.79 -28.80 37.14
N PHE A 384 0.10 -27.99 36.34
CA PHE A 384 -1.13 -28.37 35.62
C PHE A 384 -0.82 -29.11 34.32
N GLU A 385 0.23 -28.72 33.58
CA GLU A 385 0.69 -29.42 32.36
C GLU A 385 1.41 -30.76 32.65
N TYR A 386 2.10 -30.90 33.78
CA TYR A 386 2.75 -32.17 34.16
C TYR A 386 1.74 -33.27 34.50
N ARG A 387 0.59 -32.91 35.09
CA ARG A 387 -0.52 -33.85 35.36
C ARG A 387 -1.30 -34.28 34.11
N LEU A 388 -1.28 -33.48 33.04
CA LEU A 388 -1.94 -33.80 31.76
C LEU A 388 -1.06 -34.62 30.81
N THR A 389 0.26 -34.66 31.01
CA THR A 389 1.22 -35.32 30.11
C THR A 389 1.60 -36.75 30.51
N THR A 390 1.39 -37.15 31.76
CA THR A 390 1.87 -38.45 32.30
C THR A 390 0.84 -39.56 32.42
N GLY A 391 -0.43 -39.35 32.01
CA GLY A 391 -1.40 -40.44 31.82
C GLY A 391 -1.58 -41.39 33.03
N SER A 392 -1.30 -40.94 34.25
CA SER A 392 -1.37 -41.76 35.46
C SER A 392 -2.63 -41.38 36.24
N ILE A 393 -3.77 -41.94 35.86
CA ILE A 393 -4.96 -41.95 36.72
C ILE A 393 -4.76 -43.10 37.71
N SER A 394 -4.13 -42.81 38.85
CA SER A 394 -4.22 -43.67 40.02
C SER A 394 -5.53 -43.37 40.73
N LEU A 395 -6.35 -44.43 40.89
CA LEU A 395 -7.57 -44.46 41.69
C LEU A 395 -7.42 -43.66 42.99
N ILE A 396 -8.37 -42.76 43.23
CA ILE A 396 -8.55 -42.10 44.52
C ILE A 396 -9.01 -43.17 45.51
N GLU A 397 -8.10 -43.66 46.36
CA GLU A 397 -8.45 -44.33 47.60
C GLU A 397 -9.19 -43.33 48.50
N PHE A 398 -10.43 -43.68 48.84
CA PHE A 398 -11.16 -43.05 49.93
C PHE A 398 -10.47 -43.39 51.25
N ALA A 399 -9.85 -42.40 51.90
CA ALA A 399 -9.50 -42.49 53.32
C ALA A 399 -10.67 -41.97 54.18
N PRO A 400 -11.00 -42.65 55.29
CA PRO A 400 -12.25 -42.45 56.01
C PRO A 400 -12.23 -41.20 56.90
N VAL A 401 -13.43 -40.66 57.10
CA VAL A 401 -13.76 -39.59 58.05
C VAL A 401 -13.52 -40.10 59.48
N GLY A 402 -12.66 -39.39 60.23
CA GLY A 402 -12.52 -39.49 61.68
C GLY A 402 -13.11 -38.25 62.36
N PRO A 403 -13.81 -38.37 63.50
CA PRO A 403 -14.69 -37.31 64.01
C PRO A 403 -14.03 -36.38 65.04
N GLY A 404 -14.53 -35.15 65.11
CA GLY A 404 -14.56 -34.35 66.34
C GLY A 404 -13.56 -33.20 66.43
N ARG A 405 -14.08 -31.96 66.41
CA ARG A 405 -14.19 -31.07 67.60
C ARG A 405 -14.78 -29.72 67.19
N ASP A 406 -15.81 -29.33 67.92
CA ASP A 406 -16.43 -28.02 67.93
C ASP A 406 -15.56 -26.95 68.62
N VAL A 407 -16.02 -25.69 68.43
CA VAL A 407 -16.04 -24.54 69.37
C VAL A 407 -15.10 -23.35 69.08
N ALA A 408 -15.77 -22.20 68.80
CA ALA A 408 -15.44 -20.79 69.06
C ALA A 408 -14.19 -20.19 68.38
N ASP A 409 -14.05 -18.90 68.08
CA ASP A 409 -14.76 -17.62 68.30
C ASP A 409 -14.15 -16.69 67.20
N VAL A 410 -14.80 -15.70 66.59
CA VAL A 410 -14.82 -14.31 67.07
C VAL A 410 -15.78 -13.50 66.16
N SER A 411 -16.70 -12.81 66.82
CA SER A 411 -17.66 -11.79 66.35
C SER A 411 -16.97 -10.48 65.90
N THR A 412 -17.39 -9.86 64.78
CA THR A 412 -18.32 -8.71 64.66
C THR A 412 -18.14 -7.51 65.62
N GLN A 413 -17.72 -6.35 65.07
CA GLN A 413 -18.13 -4.94 65.33
C GLN A 413 -17.07 -4.02 64.66
N HIS A 414 -17.35 -2.96 63.90
CA HIS A 414 -18.15 -1.79 64.24
C HIS A 414 -18.64 -1.01 62.99
N SER A 415 -19.68 -0.21 63.24
CA SER A 415 -20.50 0.61 62.36
C SER A 415 -20.32 2.13 62.59
N LYS A 416 -20.98 2.93 61.71
CA LYS A 416 -21.36 4.37 61.79
C LYS A 416 -20.31 5.37 61.24
N PHE A 417 -20.61 6.47 60.55
CA PHE A 417 -21.73 7.44 60.43
C PHE A 417 -21.80 7.94 58.96
N GLY A 418 -22.80 8.64 58.39
CA GLY A 418 -23.97 9.41 58.84
C GLY A 418 -24.46 10.32 57.68
N ALA A 419 -25.73 10.73 57.70
CA ALA A 419 -26.53 11.28 56.58
C ALA A 419 -26.61 12.83 56.49
N ALA A 420 -27.11 13.38 55.35
CA ALA A 420 -28.30 14.28 55.23
C ALA A 420 -28.27 15.37 54.11
N GLY A 421 -29.43 15.57 53.43
CA GLY A 421 -29.99 16.86 52.90
C GLY A 421 -29.81 17.18 51.39
N GLN A 422 -30.78 17.03 50.46
CA GLN A 422 -32.03 17.78 50.10
C GLN A 422 -31.90 19.01 49.14
N TYR A 423 -32.73 19.01 48.07
CA TYR A 423 -33.27 20.08 47.18
C TYR A 423 -32.72 20.37 45.75
N PHE A 424 -33.62 20.10 44.77
CA PHE A 424 -34.07 20.90 43.59
C PHE A 424 -33.35 20.97 42.23
N PHE A 425 -34.17 20.64 41.20
CA PHE A 425 -34.20 21.03 39.78
C PHE A 425 -33.06 21.88 39.20
N ARG A 426 -32.34 21.31 38.22
CA ARG A 426 -32.03 21.95 36.92
C ARG A 426 -31.58 20.90 35.90
N GLN A 427 -32.20 20.91 34.73
CA GLN A 427 -31.77 20.14 33.57
C GLN A 427 -30.32 20.51 33.17
N PRO A 428 -29.54 19.57 32.61
CA PRO A 428 -28.45 19.90 31.70
C PRO A 428 -28.68 19.33 30.29
N PRO A 429 -27.96 19.85 29.28
CA PRO A 429 -28.29 19.68 27.87
C PRO A 429 -27.91 18.29 27.33
N ILE A 430 -28.52 17.95 26.20
CA ILE A 430 -28.20 16.80 25.36
C ILE A 430 -26.71 16.88 24.97
N ILE A 431 -25.87 16.03 25.58
CA ILE A 431 -24.46 15.82 25.24
C ILE A 431 -24.28 14.32 24.99
N PHE A 432 -23.73 13.99 23.82
CA PHE A 432 -23.40 12.63 23.39
C PHE A 432 -22.51 11.89 24.41
N PRO A 433 -22.76 10.62 24.76
CA PRO A 433 -21.89 9.89 25.66
C PRO A 433 -20.67 9.37 24.89
N PHE A 434 -19.59 10.14 24.90
CA PHE A 434 -18.24 9.59 24.71
C PHE A 434 -17.81 8.90 26.00
N PRO A 435 -17.17 7.71 25.96
CA PRO A 435 -16.80 6.99 27.16
C PRO A 435 -15.49 7.58 27.72
N PHE A 436 -15.60 8.47 28.71
CA PHE A 436 -14.48 8.95 29.52
C PHE A 436 -14.70 8.66 31.02
N ASP A 437 -15.11 7.44 31.38
CA ASP A 437 -15.24 7.02 32.79
C ASP A 437 -14.18 5.98 33.21
N THR A 438 -12.96 6.05 32.66
CA THR A 438 -11.86 5.19 33.15
C THR A 438 -10.53 5.90 33.40
N CYS A 439 -10.46 7.24 33.44
CA CYS A 439 -9.20 7.94 33.75
C CYS A 439 -9.44 9.25 34.52
N ASP A 440 -8.95 9.34 35.77
CA ASP A 440 -9.02 10.56 36.60
C ASP A 440 -8.05 11.70 36.16
N ASP A 441 -7.25 11.53 35.08
CA ASP A 441 -6.41 12.62 34.54
C ASP A 441 -6.42 12.63 32.98
N PRO A 442 -6.79 13.76 32.34
CA PRO A 442 -6.88 13.91 30.88
C PRO A 442 -5.52 13.91 30.13
N ARG A 443 -4.38 13.79 30.81
CA ARG A 443 -3.04 13.81 30.17
C ARG A 443 -2.52 12.44 29.69
N ASP A 444 -3.21 11.33 29.97
CA ASP A 444 -2.68 9.96 29.79
C ASP A 444 -3.40 9.10 28.70
N VAL A 445 -4.07 9.74 27.73
CA VAL A 445 -4.83 9.08 26.63
C VAL A 445 -3.98 8.10 25.81
N TRP A 446 -2.72 8.46 25.52
CA TRP A 446 -1.78 7.61 24.78
C TRP A 446 -1.36 6.37 25.57
N ARG A 447 -1.29 6.48 26.89
CA ARG A 447 -0.85 5.40 27.79
C ARG A 447 -1.87 4.25 27.82
N CYS A 448 -3.16 4.56 27.75
CA CYS A 448 -4.24 3.57 27.73
C CYS A 448 -4.35 2.83 26.37
N PHE A 449 -4.05 3.51 25.26
CA PHE A 449 -3.93 2.89 23.94
C PHE A 449 -2.77 1.87 23.90
N PHE A 450 -1.63 2.21 24.50
CA PHE A 450 -0.48 1.29 24.61
C PHE A 450 -0.70 0.16 25.64
N ASP A 451 -1.47 0.37 26.71
CA ASP A 451 -1.76 -0.67 27.71
C ASP A 451 -2.73 -1.75 27.22
N THR A 452 -3.70 -1.43 26.35
CA THR A 452 -4.58 -2.43 25.72
C THR A 452 -3.79 -3.36 24.78
N MET A 453 -2.75 -2.87 24.10
CA MET A 453 -1.83 -3.72 23.33
C MET A 453 -0.94 -4.61 24.21
N SER A 454 -0.73 -4.29 25.48
CA SER A 454 0.33 -4.91 26.29
C SER A 454 -0.06 -6.16 27.09
N THR A 455 -1.34 -6.49 27.29
CA THR A 455 -1.73 -7.44 28.36
C THR A 455 -1.71 -8.94 28.02
N SER A 456 -1.24 -9.38 26.85
CA SER A 456 -1.27 -10.82 26.44
C SER A 456 0.04 -11.38 25.87
N PHE A 457 1.20 -10.92 26.33
CA PHE A 457 2.50 -11.30 25.77
C PHE A 457 3.34 -11.99 26.86
N TRP A 458 4.37 -12.78 26.52
CA TRP A 458 5.45 -13.27 27.43
C TRP A 458 5.27 -14.62 28.17
N LYS A 459 5.92 -15.70 27.65
CA LYS A 459 6.43 -16.94 28.31
C LYS A 459 7.66 -17.51 27.54
N ASP A 460 8.51 -18.31 28.21
CA ASP A 460 9.97 -18.56 28.03
C ASP A 460 10.46 -19.35 26.76
N PRO A 461 11.70 -19.17 26.20
CA PRO A 461 12.05 -19.54 24.81
C PRO A 461 13.15 -20.62 24.53
N ARG A 462 13.73 -21.35 25.50
CA ARG A 462 14.92 -22.19 25.18
C ARG A 462 14.67 -23.46 24.35
N ALA A 463 13.42 -23.84 24.10
CA ALA A 463 13.06 -24.93 23.20
C ALA A 463 12.77 -24.48 21.75
N GLY A 464 12.62 -23.18 21.46
CA GLY A 464 11.91 -22.71 20.25
C GLY A 464 12.63 -22.85 18.91
N THR A 465 13.91 -22.49 18.78
CA THR A 465 14.57 -22.36 17.46
C THR A 465 14.88 -23.70 16.80
N LYS A 466 15.29 -24.70 17.60
CA LYS A 466 15.53 -26.07 17.13
C LYS A 466 14.22 -26.70 16.67
N THR A 467 13.15 -26.54 17.45
CA THR A 467 11.79 -26.99 17.12
C THR A 467 11.19 -26.29 15.88
N ILE A 468 11.54 -25.04 15.57
CA ILE A 468 11.10 -24.38 14.31
C ILE A 468 11.77 -25.02 13.10
N ILE A 469 13.09 -25.18 13.13
CA ILE A 469 13.85 -25.78 12.02
C ILE A 469 13.40 -27.23 11.83
N ASP A 470 13.22 -27.98 12.92
CA ASP A 470 12.72 -29.35 12.89
C ASP A 470 11.27 -29.40 12.38
N GLY A 471 10.39 -28.48 12.81
CA GLY A 471 9.02 -28.41 12.32
C GLY A 471 8.87 -27.99 10.84
N VAL A 472 9.79 -27.15 10.33
CA VAL A 472 9.90 -26.83 8.89
C VAL A 472 10.43 -28.03 8.12
N ARG A 473 11.42 -28.75 8.68
CA ARG A 473 11.99 -29.96 8.08
C ARG A 473 10.97 -31.10 7.99
N GLU A 474 10.16 -31.28 9.02
CA GLU A 474 9.07 -32.26 9.07
C GLU A 474 7.96 -31.96 8.06
N ASN A 475 7.62 -30.68 7.87
CA ASN A 475 6.53 -30.25 6.97
C ASN A 475 7.03 -29.62 5.65
N LYS A 476 8.24 -29.99 5.21
CA LYS A 476 8.92 -29.36 4.07
C LYS A 476 8.06 -29.33 2.80
N ASN A 477 7.32 -30.41 2.52
CA ASN A 477 6.50 -30.52 1.32
C ASN A 477 5.30 -29.56 1.35
N ALA A 478 4.72 -29.32 2.52
CA ALA A 478 3.64 -28.35 2.69
C ALA A 478 4.13 -26.90 2.52
N TYR A 479 5.33 -26.58 3.03
CA TYR A 479 5.95 -25.27 2.80
C TYR A 479 6.29 -25.05 1.31
N ILE A 480 6.85 -26.05 0.63
CA ILE A 480 7.14 -25.98 -0.81
C ILE A 480 5.85 -25.79 -1.62
N MET A 481 4.80 -26.57 -1.32
CA MET A 481 3.49 -26.43 -1.96
C MET A 481 2.92 -25.02 -1.80
N ALA A 482 2.93 -24.51 -0.57
CA ALA A 482 2.43 -23.19 -0.29
C ALA A 482 3.28 -22.10 -0.95
N ALA A 483 4.61 -22.28 -1.05
CA ALA A 483 5.49 -21.30 -1.68
C ALA A 483 5.20 -21.19 -3.17
N TRP A 484 5.00 -22.32 -3.85
CA TRP A 484 4.58 -22.35 -5.25
C TRP A 484 3.21 -21.68 -5.43
N ALA A 485 2.21 -22.03 -4.62
CA ALA A 485 0.87 -21.45 -4.72
C ALA A 485 0.87 -19.94 -4.37
N ALA A 486 1.68 -19.51 -3.40
CA ALA A 486 1.77 -18.12 -2.97
C ALA A 486 2.38 -17.18 -4.04
N MET A 487 3.08 -17.71 -5.05
CA MET A 487 3.51 -16.92 -6.21
C MET A 487 2.34 -16.26 -6.95
N GLY A 488 1.11 -16.79 -6.83
CA GLY A 488 -0.07 -16.13 -7.35
C GLY A 488 -0.50 -14.89 -6.58
N GLY A 489 -0.12 -14.78 -5.30
CA GLY A 489 -0.15 -13.52 -4.57
C GLY A 489 0.82 -12.51 -5.17
N MET A 490 2.00 -12.96 -5.60
CA MET A 490 3.03 -12.08 -6.16
C MET A 490 2.61 -11.42 -7.46
N TYR A 491 2.06 -12.14 -8.45
CA TYR A 491 1.63 -11.46 -9.69
C TYR A 491 0.41 -10.56 -9.47
N PHE A 492 -0.47 -10.86 -8.50
CA PHE A 492 -1.52 -9.93 -8.08
C PHE A 492 -0.92 -8.62 -7.56
N GLY A 493 0.02 -8.72 -6.61
CA GLY A 493 0.72 -7.55 -6.08
C GLY A 493 1.52 -6.81 -7.16
N TRP A 494 2.10 -7.56 -8.10
CA TRP A 494 2.88 -7.01 -9.19
C TRP A 494 2.06 -6.06 -10.07
N ASP A 495 0.90 -6.48 -10.60
CA ASP A 495 0.06 -5.60 -11.44
C ASP A 495 -0.36 -4.34 -10.67
N SER A 496 -0.68 -4.49 -9.39
CA SER A 496 -1.13 -3.39 -8.53
C SER A 496 -0.09 -2.27 -8.37
N GLY A 497 1.20 -2.60 -8.30
CA GLY A 497 2.28 -1.59 -8.23
C GLY A 497 2.88 -1.21 -9.59
N LEU A 498 2.76 -2.08 -10.60
CA LEU A 498 3.31 -1.88 -11.93
C LEU A 498 2.60 -0.74 -12.67
N ILE A 499 1.26 -0.76 -12.70
CA ILE A 499 0.47 0.15 -13.55
C ILE A 499 0.65 1.62 -13.18
N GLY A 500 0.95 1.92 -11.91
CA GLY A 500 1.19 3.28 -11.44
C GLY A 500 2.39 3.97 -12.08
N GLY A 501 3.49 3.23 -12.24
CA GLY A 501 4.69 3.72 -12.91
C GLY A 501 4.49 3.86 -14.42
N ILE A 502 3.79 2.90 -15.05
CA ILE A 502 3.45 2.93 -16.48
C ILE A 502 2.56 4.15 -16.80
N LEU A 503 1.53 4.42 -16.01
CA LEU A 503 0.63 5.56 -16.20
C LEU A 503 1.28 6.92 -15.96
N SER A 504 2.47 6.93 -15.36
CA SER A 504 3.29 8.12 -15.13
C SER A 504 4.37 8.29 -16.19
N GLU A 505 4.50 7.35 -17.12
CA GLU A 505 5.52 7.35 -18.14
C GLU A 505 5.08 8.10 -19.40
N LYS A 506 5.94 8.97 -19.93
CA LYS A 506 5.61 9.77 -21.11
C LYS A 506 5.44 8.94 -22.39
N ALA A 507 6.25 7.89 -22.57
CA ALA A 507 6.14 6.95 -23.69
C ALA A 507 4.76 6.29 -23.73
N PHE A 508 4.23 5.89 -22.57
CA PHE A 508 2.88 5.32 -22.47
C PHE A 508 1.80 6.38 -22.75
N GLU A 509 1.96 7.58 -22.20
CA GLU A 509 0.99 8.65 -22.43
C GLU A 509 0.82 8.98 -23.93
N VAL A 510 1.93 9.10 -24.65
CA VAL A 510 1.94 9.39 -26.09
C VAL A 510 1.43 8.20 -26.90
N ALA A 511 1.82 6.97 -26.54
CA ALA A 511 1.41 5.77 -27.27
C ALA A 511 -0.12 5.61 -27.30
N PHE A 512 -0.80 5.96 -26.22
CA PHE A 512 -2.25 5.83 -26.08
C PHE A 512 -3.02 7.16 -26.19
N GLY A 513 -2.35 8.25 -26.59
CA GLY A 513 -2.98 9.56 -26.80
C GLY A 513 -3.48 10.24 -25.52
N LEU A 514 -3.02 9.79 -24.35
CA LEU A 514 -3.35 10.35 -23.04
C LEU A 514 -2.80 11.79 -22.88
N ASP A 515 -1.72 12.12 -23.60
CA ASP A 515 -1.11 13.45 -23.61
C ASP A 515 -2.00 14.54 -24.24
N LYS A 516 -2.96 14.15 -25.09
CA LYS A 516 -3.85 15.06 -25.82
C LYS A 516 -5.18 15.33 -25.10
N VAL A 517 -5.49 14.54 -24.07
CA VAL A 517 -6.77 14.56 -23.35
C VAL A 517 -6.77 15.63 -22.24
N GLU A 518 -7.91 16.28 -22.03
CA GLU A 518 -8.12 17.24 -20.93
C GLU A 518 -7.88 16.63 -19.54
N SER A 519 -7.44 17.40 -18.54
CA SER A 519 -7.08 16.89 -17.21
C SER A 519 -8.17 16.05 -16.53
N THR A 520 -9.45 16.42 -16.64
CA THR A 520 -10.57 15.66 -16.06
C THR A 520 -10.89 14.39 -16.85
N ALA A 521 -10.92 14.46 -18.18
CA ALA A 521 -11.10 13.30 -19.05
C ALA A 521 -9.89 12.35 -19.01
N LEU A 522 -8.68 12.87 -18.79
CA LEU A 522 -7.44 12.12 -18.60
C LEU A 522 -7.50 11.36 -17.29
N ALA A 523 -7.93 12.00 -16.20
CA ALA A 523 -8.16 11.33 -14.93
C ALA A 523 -9.17 10.18 -15.07
N ALA A 524 -10.29 10.42 -15.75
CA ALA A 524 -11.29 9.38 -16.03
C ALA A 524 -10.70 8.24 -16.90
N LEU A 525 -9.90 8.57 -17.92
CA LEU A 525 -9.28 7.59 -18.80
C LEU A 525 -8.22 6.74 -18.08
N LYS A 526 -7.33 7.37 -17.28
CA LYS A 526 -6.37 6.66 -16.42
C LYS A 526 -7.12 5.76 -15.43
N GLY A 527 -8.21 6.26 -14.82
CA GLY A 527 -9.07 5.47 -13.93
C GLY A 527 -9.70 4.27 -14.64
N ASN A 528 -10.14 4.41 -15.89
CA ASN A 528 -10.64 3.31 -16.70
C ASN A 528 -9.55 2.27 -17.02
N ILE A 529 -8.35 2.72 -17.43
CA ILE A 529 -7.21 1.83 -17.73
C ILE A 529 -6.86 0.97 -16.52
N VAL A 530 -6.76 1.57 -15.33
CA VAL A 530 -6.50 0.81 -14.11
C VAL A 530 -7.65 -0.16 -13.85
N SER A 531 -8.87 0.38 -13.68
CA SER A 531 -10.01 -0.32 -13.07
C SER A 531 -10.52 -1.53 -13.86
N VAL A 532 -10.33 -1.58 -15.18
CA VAL A 532 -10.80 -2.72 -16.01
C VAL A 532 -10.22 -4.06 -15.55
N LEU A 533 -8.99 -4.07 -15.02
CA LEU A 533 -8.42 -5.29 -14.45
C LEU A 533 -9.19 -5.76 -13.21
N GLN A 534 -9.50 -4.85 -12.28
CA GLN A 534 -10.28 -5.15 -11.08
C GLN A 534 -11.69 -5.62 -11.42
N ALA A 535 -12.30 -5.10 -12.49
CA ALA A 535 -13.58 -5.59 -12.99
C ALA A 535 -13.47 -7.05 -13.47
N GLY A 536 -12.40 -7.38 -14.21
CA GLY A 536 -12.07 -8.77 -14.55
C GLY A 536 -11.91 -9.64 -13.29
N CYS A 537 -11.20 -9.14 -12.27
CA CYS A 537 -11.00 -9.87 -11.01
C CYS A 537 -12.30 -10.16 -10.27
N PHE A 538 -13.29 -9.27 -10.32
CA PHE A 538 -14.61 -9.52 -9.72
C PHE A 538 -15.28 -10.77 -10.32
N PHE A 539 -15.31 -10.88 -11.65
CA PHE A 539 -15.87 -12.04 -12.33
C PHE A 539 -15.00 -13.29 -12.16
N GLY A 540 -13.67 -13.13 -12.12
CA GLY A 540 -12.75 -14.20 -11.78
C GLY A 540 -13.02 -14.78 -10.38
N ALA A 541 -13.20 -13.92 -9.38
CA ALA A 541 -13.55 -14.33 -8.01
C ALA A 541 -14.95 -14.97 -7.96
N ALA A 542 -15.94 -14.43 -8.67
CA ALA A 542 -17.26 -15.05 -8.76
C ALA A 542 -17.21 -16.48 -9.34
N SER A 543 -16.34 -16.71 -10.33
CA SER A 543 -16.15 -18.04 -10.93
C SER A 543 -15.56 -19.07 -9.96
N SER A 544 -14.96 -18.64 -8.84
CA SER A 544 -14.44 -19.54 -7.81
C SER A 544 -15.53 -20.31 -7.05
N LEU A 545 -16.80 -19.92 -7.18
CA LEU A 545 -17.94 -20.67 -6.65
C LEU A 545 -18.24 -21.96 -7.43
N TYR A 546 -17.70 -22.10 -8.64
CA TYR A 546 -18.02 -23.21 -9.55
C TYR A 546 -16.77 -23.96 -10.04
N LEU A 547 -15.79 -23.24 -10.59
CA LEU A 547 -14.63 -23.86 -11.24
C LEU A 547 -13.79 -24.77 -10.31
N PRO A 548 -13.45 -24.38 -9.07
CA PRO A 548 -12.62 -25.18 -8.17
C PRO A 548 -13.30 -26.45 -7.68
N ASP A 549 -14.63 -26.44 -7.60
CA ASP A 549 -15.43 -27.60 -7.26
C ASP A 549 -15.62 -28.53 -8.47
N HIS A 550 -15.55 -28.01 -9.70
CA HIS A 550 -15.66 -28.82 -10.92
C HIS A 550 -14.32 -29.41 -11.41
N MET A 551 -13.28 -28.59 -11.47
CA MET A 551 -11.99 -28.93 -12.08
C MET A 551 -10.93 -29.37 -11.06
N GLY A 552 -11.14 -29.08 -9.77
CA GLY A 552 -10.13 -29.21 -8.71
C GLY A 552 -9.37 -27.91 -8.48
N ARG A 553 -8.69 -27.80 -7.33
CA ARG A 553 -8.03 -26.57 -6.89
C ARG A 553 -6.76 -26.34 -7.70
N ARG A 554 -5.90 -27.36 -7.85
CA ARG A 554 -4.66 -27.29 -8.64
C ARG A 554 -4.95 -26.92 -10.10
N ASN A 555 -5.89 -27.62 -10.73
CA ASN A 555 -6.20 -27.37 -12.15
C ASN A 555 -6.85 -26.00 -12.36
N SER A 556 -7.66 -25.52 -11.41
CA SER A 556 -8.21 -24.16 -11.45
C SER A 556 -7.11 -23.09 -11.36
N LEU A 557 -6.05 -23.31 -10.57
CA LEU A 557 -4.91 -22.40 -10.51
C LEU A 557 -4.10 -22.37 -11.82
N LEU A 558 -3.89 -23.53 -12.44
CA LEU A 558 -3.24 -23.61 -13.75
C LEU A 558 -4.08 -22.88 -14.82
N PHE A 559 -5.39 -23.13 -14.84
CA PHE A 559 -6.33 -22.44 -15.74
C PHE A 559 -6.33 -20.92 -15.54
N ALA A 560 -6.40 -20.46 -14.28
CA ALA A 560 -6.33 -19.05 -13.93
C ALA A 560 -5.05 -18.39 -14.45
N THR A 561 -3.91 -19.08 -14.35
CA THR A 561 -2.61 -18.57 -14.79
C THR A 561 -2.50 -18.53 -16.30
N CYS A 562 -3.05 -19.53 -17.01
CA CYS A 562 -3.14 -19.51 -18.47
C CYS A 562 -3.93 -18.28 -18.96
N ILE A 563 -5.07 -17.99 -18.33
CA ILE A 563 -5.86 -16.79 -18.64
C ILE A 563 -5.05 -15.51 -18.36
N PHE A 564 -4.35 -15.46 -17.23
CA PHE A 564 -3.47 -14.35 -16.89
C PHE A 564 -2.35 -14.12 -17.94
N PHE A 565 -1.74 -15.18 -18.46
CA PHE A 565 -0.76 -15.06 -19.55
C PHE A 565 -1.38 -14.54 -20.83
N ILE A 566 -2.55 -15.04 -21.23
CA ILE A 566 -3.26 -14.55 -22.42
C ILE A 566 -3.51 -13.04 -22.27
N GLY A 567 -4.04 -12.61 -21.13
CA GLY A 567 -4.26 -11.19 -20.85
C GLY A 567 -2.97 -10.35 -20.85
N SER A 568 -1.88 -10.88 -20.28
CA SER A 568 -0.58 -10.20 -20.22
C SER A 568 0.10 -10.10 -21.59
N ILE A 569 -0.02 -11.14 -22.43
CA ILE A 569 0.48 -11.14 -23.81
C ILE A 569 -0.29 -10.12 -24.65
N ILE A 570 -1.62 -10.04 -24.50
CA ILE A 570 -2.43 -9.03 -25.20
C ILE A 570 -2.00 -7.61 -24.81
N GLN A 571 -1.78 -7.34 -23.51
CA GLN A 571 -1.26 -6.06 -23.02
C GLN A 571 0.12 -5.75 -23.59
N SER A 572 1.03 -6.72 -23.58
CA SER A 572 2.42 -6.55 -24.04
C SER A 572 2.52 -6.35 -25.56
N THR A 573 1.60 -6.93 -26.32
CA THR A 573 1.58 -6.87 -27.80
C THR A 573 0.80 -5.68 -28.35
N THR A 574 0.27 -4.83 -27.47
CA THR A 574 -0.52 -3.67 -27.86
C THR A 574 0.33 -2.69 -28.70
N LEU A 575 -0.25 -2.19 -29.81
CA LEU A 575 0.40 -1.32 -30.79
C LEU A 575 1.60 -1.95 -31.54
N LEU A 576 1.80 -3.27 -31.48
CA LEU A 576 2.65 -3.97 -32.46
C LEU A 576 1.83 -4.06 -33.76
N ASN A 577 2.41 -3.70 -34.91
CA ASN A 577 1.78 -3.63 -36.25
C ASN A 577 1.12 -2.29 -36.64
N GLY A 578 1.52 -1.17 -36.05
CA GLY A 578 1.09 0.16 -36.53
C GLY A 578 -0.41 0.44 -36.34
N GLN A 579 -1.04 -0.20 -35.34
CA GLN A 579 -2.44 0.03 -34.99
C GLN A 579 -2.69 1.50 -34.61
N SER A 580 -3.91 1.99 -34.85
CA SER A 580 -4.34 3.29 -34.35
C SER A 580 -4.39 3.32 -32.81
N GLN A 581 -4.21 4.50 -32.22
CA GLN A 581 -4.20 4.69 -30.75
C GLN A 581 -5.46 4.13 -30.07
N GLN A 582 -6.63 4.33 -30.68
CA GLN A 582 -7.90 3.82 -30.16
C GLN A 582 -7.94 2.29 -30.14
N ARG A 583 -7.52 1.62 -31.23
CA ARG A 583 -7.49 0.15 -31.27
C ARG A 583 -6.46 -0.41 -30.29
N GLY A 584 -5.36 0.30 -30.07
CA GLY A 584 -4.40 -0.02 -29.02
C GLY A 584 -5.04 0.05 -27.64
N LEU A 585 -5.77 1.12 -27.32
CA LEU A 585 -6.50 1.26 -26.06
C LEU A 585 -7.52 0.12 -25.85
N ASP A 586 -8.30 -0.20 -26.88
CA ASP A 586 -9.29 -1.27 -26.83
C ASP A 586 -8.62 -2.64 -26.57
N GLN A 587 -7.50 -2.91 -27.25
CA GLN A 587 -6.70 -4.12 -27.01
C GLN A 587 -6.15 -4.17 -25.58
N LEU A 588 -5.67 -3.04 -25.05
CA LEU A 588 -5.20 -2.94 -23.67
C LEU A 588 -6.34 -3.27 -22.68
N TYR A 589 -7.54 -2.74 -22.91
CA TYR A 589 -8.71 -3.03 -22.07
C TYR A 589 -9.07 -4.52 -22.10
N VAL A 590 -9.11 -5.14 -23.28
CA VAL A 590 -9.37 -6.57 -23.42
C VAL A 590 -8.32 -7.39 -22.67
N GLY A 591 -7.04 -7.05 -22.84
CA GLY A 591 -5.95 -7.72 -22.14
C GLY A 591 -6.04 -7.60 -20.62
N ARG A 592 -6.42 -6.41 -20.11
CA ARG A 592 -6.62 -6.18 -18.67
C ARG A 592 -7.83 -6.92 -18.12
N ALA A 593 -8.95 -6.96 -18.85
CA ALA A 593 -10.15 -7.68 -18.43
C ALA A 593 -9.91 -9.20 -18.35
N ILE A 594 -9.28 -9.77 -19.39
CA ILE A 594 -8.93 -11.20 -19.43
C ILE A 594 -7.91 -11.51 -18.35
N GLY A 595 -6.83 -10.72 -18.25
CA GLY A 595 -5.80 -10.90 -17.22
C GLY A 595 -6.38 -10.83 -15.80
N GLY A 596 -7.28 -9.87 -15.57
CA GLY A 596 -8.01 -9.69 -14.32
C GLY A 596 -8.84 -10.91 -13.93
N PHE A 597 -9.54 -11.54 -14.89
CA PHE A 597 -10.27 -12.79 -14.60
C PHE A 597 -9.35 -13.88 -14.01
N GLY A 598 -8.16 -14.05 -14.59
CA GLY A 598 -7.15 -14.98 -14.08
C GLY A 598 -6.69 -14.62 -12.66
N VAL A 599 -6.38 -13.34 -12.42
CA VAL A 599 -5.97 -12.84 -11.09
C VAL A 599 -7.07 -13.05 -10.04
N GLY A 600 -8.32 -12.71 -10.36
CA GLY A 600 -9.47 -12.86 -9.48
C GLY A 600 -9.72 -14.32 -9.08
N LEU A 601 -9.70 -15.22 -10.06
CA LEU A 601 -9.88 -16.66 -9.81
C LEU A 601 -8.75 -17.19 -8.92
N ALA A 602 -7.50 -16.89 -9.24
CA ALA A 602 -6.36 -17.35 -8.46
C ALA A 602 -6.37 -16.79 -7.03
N SER A 603 -6.67 -15.51 -6.84
CA SER A 603 -6.74 -14.87 -5.51
C SER A 603 -7.76 -15.55 -4.57
N SER A 604 -8.79 -16.17 -5.14
CA SER A 604 -9.82 -16.90 -4.41
C SER A 604 -9.46 -18.36 -4.14
N VAL A 605 -8.78 -19.00 -5.10
CA VAL A 605 -8.44 -20.43 -5.03
C VAL A 605 -7.18 -20.68 -4.20
N ILE A 606 -6.18 -19.79 -4.22
CA ILE A 606 -4.90 -20.01 -3.51
C ILE A 606 -5.10 -20.18 -2.00
N PRO A 607 -5.81 -19.29 -1.28
CA PRO A 607 -6.00 -19.46 0.16
C PRO A 607 -6.74 -20.76 0.49
N THR A 608 -7.73 -21.11 -0.35
CA THR A 608 -8.49 -22.36 -0.23
C THR A 608 -7.58 -23.56 -0.40
N TYR A 609 -6.83 -23.63 -1.49
CA TYR A 609 -5.89 -24.72 -1.78
C TYR A 609 -4.84 -24.89 -0.67
N ILE A 610 -4.22 -23.80 -0.22
CA ILE A 610 -3.27 -23.84 0.89
C ILE A 610 -3.96 -24.36 2.16
N SER A 611 -5.16 -23.88 2.48
CA SER A 611 -5.87 -24.29 3.70
C SER A 611 -6.28 -25.77 3.71
N GLU A 612 -6.64 -26.32 2.54
CA GLU A 612 -7.07 -27.71 2.40
C GLU A 612 -5.88 -28.69 2.41
N CYS A 613 -4.72 -28.27 1.88
CA CYS A 613 -3.50 -29.07 1.82
C CYS A 613 -2.63 -28.93 3.09
N ALA A 614 -2.72 -27.80 3.80
CA ALA A 614 -1.86 -27.52 4.94
C ALA A 614 -2.23 -28.35 6.19
N PRO A 615 -1.22 -28.87 6.91
CA PRO A 615 -1.38 -29.33 8.28
C PRO A 615 -2.03 -28.28 9.17
N ARG A 616 -2.94 -28.71 10.05
CA ARG A 616 -3.71 -27.83 10.95
C ARG A 616 -2.80 -26.94 11.80
N GLU A 617 -1.63 -27.43 12.19
CA GLU A 617 -0.68 -26.76 13.08
C GLU A 617 0.06 -25.60 12.41
N ILE A 618 0.17 -25.61 11.08
CA ILE A 618 0.98 -24.63 10.33
C ILE A 618 0.16 -23.86 9.29
N ARG A 619 -1.13 -24.18 9.13
CA ARG A 619 -2.05 -23.61 8.13
C ARG A 619 -2.03 -22.09 8.08
N GLY A 620 -2.17 -21.42 9.23
CA GLY A 620 -2.17 -19.96 9.29
C GLY A 620 -0.88 -19.33 8.74
N ARG A 621 0.28 -19.95 9.01
CA ARG A 621 1.59 -19.49 8.47
C ARG A 621 1.65 -19.64 6.96
N LEU A 622 1.21 -20.78 6.44
CA LEU A 622 1.20 -21.05 5.00
C LEU A 622 0.22 -20.13 4.26
N THR A 623 -0.96 -19.88 4.82
CA THR A 623 -1.93 -18.92 4.26
C THR A 623 -1.39 -17.48 4.33
N GLY A 624 -0.69 -17.11 5.40
CA GLY A 624 -0.04 -15.80 5.53
C GLY A 624 1.05 -15.54 4.48
N MET A 625 1.69 -16.59 3.96
CA MET A 625 2.70 -16.47 2.90
C MET A 625 2.13 -15.90 1.59
N TYR A 626 0.85 -16.16 1.28
CA TYR A 626 0.18 -15.54 0.14
C TYR A 626 0.16 -14.00 0.24
N GLN A 627 -0.20 -13.47 1.42
CA GLN A 627 -0.23 -12.03 1.66
C GLN A 627 1.18 -11.42 1.63
N LEU A 628 2.18 -12.14 2.15
CA LEU A 628 3.57 -11.72 2.08
C LEU A 628 4.06 -11.64 0.63
N MET A 629 3.76 -12.64 -0.19
CA MET A 629 4.13 -12.65 -1.60
C MET A 629 3.43 -11.55 -2.40
N ASN A 630 2.19 -11.22 -2.04
CA ASN A 630 1.49 -10.07 -2.60
C ASN A 630 2.23 -8.75 -2.36
N VAL A 631 2.53 -8.40 -1.11
CA VAL A 631 3.24 -7.14 -0.84
C VAL A 631 4.65 -7.13 -1.44
N THR A 632 5.31 -8.29 -1.53
CA THR A 632 6.60 -8.42 -2.23
C THR A 632 6.45 -8.17 -3.73
N GLY A 633 5.38 -8.65 -4.37
CA GLY A 633 5.06 -8.35 -5.76
C GLY A 633 4.90 -6.86 -6.02
N VAL A 634 4.19 -6.15 -5.13
CA VAL A 634 4.06 -4.68 -5.20
C VAL A 634 5.44 -4.02 -5.14
N MET A 635 6.29 -4.41 -4.18
CA MET A 635 7.65 -3.85 -4.06
C MET A 635 8.50 -4.09 -5.32
N LEU A 636 8.53 -5.32 -5.82
CA LEU A 636 9.34 -5.67 -7.00
C LEU A 636 8.85 -4.93 -8.26
N SER A 637 7.54 -4.68 -8.38
CA SER A 637 7.01 -3.89 -9.50
C SER A 637 7.43 -2.42 -9.46
N PHE A 638 7.55 -1.80 -8.27
CA PHE A 638 8.08 -0.43 -8.15
C PHE A 638 9.55 -0.35 -8.56
N TRP A 639 10.36 -1.32 -8.13
CA TRP A 639 11.77 -1.40 -8.55
C TRP A 639 11.92 -1.72 -10.04
N THR A 640 11.01 -2.52 -10.60
CA THR A 640 10.97 -2.79 -12.05
C THR A 640 10.67 -1.52 -12.83
N ASN A 641 9.67 -0.74 -12.41
CA ASN A 641 9.36 0.56 -13.00
C ASN A 641 10.54 1.53 -12.92
N TYR A 642 11.19 1.62 -11.76
CA TYR A 642 12.40 2.42 -11.58
C TYR A 642 13.51 1.97 -12.55
N GLY A 643 13.86 0.69 -12.55
CA GLY A 643 14.93 0.13 -13.36
C GLY A 643 14.70 0.27 -14.86
N LEU A 644 13.48 0.05 -15.34
CA LEU A 644 13.15 0.21 -16.76
C LEU A 644 13.23 1.68 -17.19
N GLN A 645 12.74 2.62 -16.38
CA GLN A 645 12.76 4.03 -16.73
C GLN A 645 14.15 4.66 -16.60
N THR A 646 14.99 4.22 -15.66
CA THR A 646 16.39 4.69 -15.57
C THR A 646 17.26 4.21 -16.72
N ASN A 647 16.92 3.07 -17.33
CA ASN A 647 17.65 2.50 -18.46
C ASN A 647 16.97 2.78 -19.82
N ALA A 648 15.96 3.65 -19.85
CA ALA A 648 15.28 4.03 -21.07
C ALA A 648 16.24 4.78 -22.00
N LYS A 649 16.31 4.39 -23.28
CA LYS A 649 17.18 5.04 -24.26
C LYS A 649 16.66 6.43 -24.69
N SER A 650 15.38 6.72 -24.41
CA SER A 650 14.65 7.91 -24.83
C SER A 650 13.36 8.04 -23.99
N GLU A 651 12.87 9.27 -23.76
CA GLU A 651 11.59 9.52 -23.05
C GLU A 651 10.36 8.92 -23.76
N LEU A 652 10.49 8.58 -25.06
CA LEU A 652 9.46 7.98 -25.91
C LEU A 652 9.77 6.52 -26.30
N ASP A 653 10.65 5.85 -25.56
CA ASP A 653 10.94 4.45 -25.82
C ASP A 653 9.73 3.58 -25.45
N HIS A 654 8.97 3.08 -26.43
CA HIS A 654 7.81 2.23 -26.15
C HIS A 654 8.19 0.87 -25.54
N TRP A 655 9.48 0.50 -25.56
CA TRP A 655 9.94 -0.77 -25.02
C TRP A 655 9.82 -0.85 -23.50
N THR A 656 9.98 0.26 -22.79
CA THR A 656 9.96 0.33 -21.31
C THR A 656 8.65 -0.17 -20.71
N TRP A 657 7.50 0.40 -21.09
CA TRP A 657 6.19 -0.02 -20.58
C TRP A 657 5.77 -1.40 -21.10
N ARG A 658 6.23 -1.80 -22.30
CA ARG A 658 6.01 -3.17 -22.82
C ARG A 658 6.78 -4.19 -22.00
N ALA A 659 8.05 -3.94 -21.73
CA ALA A 659 8.89 -4.79 -20.90
C ALA A 659 8.31 -4.92 -19.49
N ALA A 660 7.72 -3.85 -18.94
CA ALA A 660 7.03 -3.88 -17.66
C ALA A 660 5.89 -4.93 -17.65
N PHE A 661 5.01 -4.94 -18.66
CA PHE A 661 3.96 -5.96 -18.82
C PHE A 661 4.53 -7.36 -19.12
N ILE A 662 5.66 -7.48 -19.79
CA ILE A 662 6.28 -8.79 -20.07
C ILE A 662 6.83 -9.41 -18.78
N ILE A 663 7.56 -8.62 -17.98
CA ILE A 663 8.19 -9.09 -16.74
C ILE A 663 7.14 -9.55 -15.72
N GLN A 664 5.92 -8.97 -15.74
CA GLN A 664 4.83 -9.36 -14.85
C GLN A 664 4.41 -10.83 -14.99
N MET A 665 4.72 -11.48 -16.12
CA MET A 665 4.43 -12.90 -16.34
C MET A 665 5.37 -13.82 -15.55
N ALA A 666 6.53 -13.33 -15.11
CA ALA A 666 7.54 -14.18 -14.46
C ALA A 666 7.01 -14.89 -13.19
N PRO A 667 6.34 -14.23 -12.22
CA PRO A 667 5.81 -14.92 -11.06
C PRO A 667 4.72 -15.96 -11.42
N GLY A 668 3.93 -15.69 -12.46
CA GLY A 668 2.95 -16.66 -13.00
C GLY A 668 3.62 -17.88 -13.63
N ALA A 669 4.74 -17.70 -14.33
CA ALA A 669 5.51 -18.80 -14.92
C ALA A 669 6.09 -19.69 -13.83
N VAL A 670 6.67 -19.08 -12.80
CA VAL A 670 7.19 -19.77 -11.61
C VAL A 670 6.07 -20.54 -10.90
N MET A 671 4.89 -19.94 -10.72
CA MET A 671 3.73 -20.64 -10.17
C MET A 671 3.31 -21.83 -11.03
N THR A 672 3.25 -21.67 -12.35
CA THR A 672 2.81 -22.72 -13.27
C THR A 672 3.73 -23.93 -13.19
N VAL A 673 5.04 -23.72 -13.32
CA VAL A 673 6.06 -24.78 -13.19
C VAL A 673 5.97 -25.46 -11.83
N GLY A 674 5.85 -24.68 -10.75
CA GLY A 674 5.68 -25.19 -9.40
C GLY A 674 4.44 -26.06 -9.23
N MET A 675 3.28 -25.56 -9.63
CA MET A 675 1.98 -26.21 -9.46
C MET A 675 1.83 -27.49 -10.29
N LEU A 676 2.55 -27.64 -11.41
CA LEU A 676 2.61 -28.90 -12.15
C LEU A 676 3.15 -30.05 -11.28
N THR A 677 4.06 -29.76 -10.35
CA THR A 677 4.65 -30.75 -9.45
C THR A 677 3.84 -31.02 -8.18
N GLN A 678 2.83 -30.20 -7.88
CA GLN A 678 2.04 -30.33 -6.65
C GLN A 678 0.84 -31.26 -6.84
N PRO A 679 0.40 -31.98 -5.79
CA PRO A 679 -0.78 -32.84 -5.87
C PRO A 679 -2.08 -32.02 -5.81
N GLU A 680 -3.21 -32.62 -6.16
CA GLU A 680 -4.52 -32.00 -5.98
C GLU A 680 -4.96 -32.04 -4.50
N SER A 681 -5.85 -31.13 -4.09
CA SER A 681 -6.35 -31.08 -2.71
C SER A 681 -6.93 -32.43 -2.23
N PRO A 682 -6.45 -32.99 -1.10
CA PRO A 682 -7.01 -34.23 -0.55
C PRO A 682 -8.51 -34.12 -0.26
N ARG A 683 -8.97 -32.95 0.21
CA ARG A 683 -10.38 -32.69 0.50
C ARG A 683 -11.25 -32.71 -0.76
N TYR A 684 -10.75 -32.12 -1.84
CA TYR A 684 -11.42 -32.18 -3.13
C TYR A 684 -11.51 -33.61 -3.69
N LEU A 685 -10.44 -34.39 -3.55
CA LEU A 685 -10.42 -35.79 -4.01
C LEU A 685 -11.42 -36.65 -3.24
N VAL A 686 -11.51 -36.47 -1.91
CA VAL A 686 -12.55 -37.12 -1.08
C VAL A 686 -13.96 -36.67 -1.49
N GLN A 687 -14.17 -35.37 -1.72
CA GLN A 687 -15.44 -34.83 -2.20
C GLN A 687 -15.88 -35.47 -3.54
N ARG A 688 -14.93 -35.87 -4.39
CA ARG A 688 -15.17 -36.55 -5.68
C ARG A 688 -15.23 -38.08 -5.57
N GLY A 689 -15.17 -38.65 -4.37
CA GLY A 689 -15.18 -40.10 -4.15
C GLY A 689 -13.86 -40.80 -4.53
N ARG A 690 -12.78 -40.05 -4.79
CA ARG A 690 -11.47 -40.56 -5.21
C ARG A 690 -10.56 -40.75 -4.00
N ILE A 691 -10.92 -41.70 -3.13
CA ILE A 691 -10.29 -41.88 -1.81
C ILE A 691 -8.81 -42.27 -1.89
N GLU A 692 -8.45 -43.20 -2.77
CA GLU A 692 -7.04 -43.64 -2.89
C GLU A 692 -6.12 -42.53 -3.40
N GLU A 693 -6.60 -41.72 -4.34
CA GLU A 693 -5.85 -40.55 -4.80
C GLU A 693 -5.70 -39.50 -3.69
N ALA A 694 -6.70 -39.34 -2.83
CA ALA A 694 -6.62 -38.49 -1.67
C ALA A 694 -5.55 -38.98 -0.68
N ALA A 695 -5.43 -40.31 -0.48
CA ALA A 695 -4.38 -40.92 0.33
C ALA A 695 -2.98 -40.63 -0.24
N HIS A 696 -2.79 -40.81 -1.55
CA HIS A 696 -1.53 -40.49 -2.23
C HIS A 696 -1.18 -38.99 -2.15
N SER A 697 -2.16 -38.10 -2.36
CA SER A 697 -1.96 -36.66 -2.24
C SER A 697 -1.53 -36.28 -0.81
N LEU A 698 -2.25 -36.78 0.19
CA LEU A 698 -1.96 -36.51 1.59
C LEU A 698 -0.62 -37.09 2.02
N GLY A 699 -0.28 -38.30 1.58
CA GLY A 699 1.03 -38.92 1.79
C GLY A 699 2.16 -38.06 1.23
N ARG A 700 2.02 -37.55 -0.01
CA ARG A 700 2.99 -36.63 -0.62
C ARG A 700 3.13 -35.33 0.18
N LEU A 701 2.03 -34.72 0.62
CA LEU A 701 2.06 -33.48 1.42
C LEU A 701 2.72 -33.68 2.79
N ARG A 702 2.54 -34.86 3.40
CA ARG A 702 3.13 -35.24 4.70
C ARG A 702 4.53 -35.86 4.60
N GLY A 703 5.02 -36.13 3.39
CA GLY A 703 6.30 -36.80 3.17
C GLY A 703 6.31 -38.25 3.65
N ARG A 704 5.16 -38.93 3.63
CA ARG A 704 4.94 -40.29 4.13
C ARG A 704 4.26 -41.16 3.06
N PRO A 705 4.41 -42.49 3.09
CA PRO A 705 3.65 -43.40 2.24
C PRO A 705 2.13 -43.21 2.43
N ALA A 706 1.34 -43.47 1.38
CA ALA A 706 -0.12 -43.35 1.43
C ALA A 706 -0.76 -44.29 2.47
N ASP A 707 -0.11 -45.42 2.74
CA ASP A 707 -0.57 -46.46 3.68
C ASP A 707 -0.14 -46.22 5.13
N ASP A 708 0.62 -45.16 5.41
CA ASP A 708 1.04 -44.83 6.78
C ASP A 708 -0.22 -44.63 7.67
N PRO A 709 -0.32 -45.26 8.84
CA PRO A 709 -1.43 -45.09 9.77
C PRO A 709 -1.76 -43.62 10.10
N ALA A 710 -0.74 -42.75 10.14
CA ALA A 710 -0.94 -41.31 10.36
C ALA A 710 -1.63 -40.61 9.18
N VAL A 711 -1.37 -41.06 7.94
CA VAL A 711 -2.01 -40.54 6.72
C VAL A 711 -3.43 -41.08 6.62
N ARG A 712 -3.61 -42.39 6.82
CA ARG A 712 -4.93 -43.06 6.82
C ARG A 712 -5.85 -42.51 7.92
N GLY A 713 -5.31 -42.20 9.10
CA GLY A 713 -6.07 -41.58 10.19
C GLY A 713 -6.57 -40.18 9.85
N VAL A 714 -5.73 -39.33 9.25
CA VAL A 714 -6.18 -38.00 8.79
C VAL A 714 -7.14 -38.11 7.61
N LEU A 715 -6.99 -39.12 6.75
CA LEU A 715 -7.91 -39.36 5.65
C LEU A 715 -9.29 -39.81 6.14
N SER A 716 -9.37 -40.73 7.10
CA SER A 716 -10.65 -41.15 7.68
C SER A 716 -11.35 -40.01 8.40
N GLU A 717 -10.58 -39.14 9.06
CA GLU A 717 -11.05 -37.88 9.63
C GLU A 717 -11.66 -36.94 8.56
N ILE A 718 -11.02 -36.81 7.38
CA ILE A 718 -11.57 -36.03 6.26
C ILE A 718 -12.84 -36.67 5.71
N ILE A 719 -12.88 -38.00 5.52
CA ILE A 719 -14.06 -38.74 5.04
C ILE A 719 -15.24 -38.53 5.99
N ALA A 720 -15.01 -38.66 7.29
CA ALA A 720 -16.02 -38.42 8.31
C ALA A 720 -16.55 -36.98 8.32
N ASP A 721 -15.77 -35.98 7.88
CA ASP A 721 -16.23 -34.58 7.72
C ASP A 721 -17.22 -34.43 6.55
N PHE A 722 -17.13 -35.30 5.55
CA PHE A 722 -18.03 -35.32 4.38
C PHE A 722 -19.27 -36.20 4.60
N GLU A 723 -19.17 -37.32 5.32
CA GLU A 723 -20.27 -38.28 5.54
C GLU A 723 -21.43 -37.73 6.42
N GLY A 724 -21.25 -36.58 7.08
CA GLY A 724 -22.28 -35.93 7.92
C GLY A 724 -22.87 -34.64 7.36
N ARG A 725 -22.46 -34.17 6.18
CA ARG A 725 -22.87 -32.86 5.63
C ARG A 725 -23.50 -33.03 4.25
N ALA A 726 -24.82 -32.88 4.17
CA ALA A 726 -25.48 -32.74 2.87
C ALA A 726 -24.87 -31.53 2.15
N HIS A 727 -24.23 -31.75 1.00
CA HIS A 727 -23.75 -30.68 0.14
C HIS A 727 -24.95 -29.81 -0.26
N LEU A 728 -25.05 -28.64 0.37
CA LEU A 728 -26.06 -27.66 -0.01
C LEU A 728 -25.65 -27.09 -1.37
N ASN A 729 -26.53 -27.18 -2.35
CA ASN A 729 -26.36 -26.48 -3.63
C ASN A 729 -26.26 -24.98 -3.36
N LEU A 730 -25.64 -24.21 -4.26
CA LEU A 730 -25.44 -22.76 -4.08
C LEU A 730 -26.75 -22.03 -3.70
N TRP A 731 -27.86 -22.38 -4.35
CA TRP A 731 -29.18 -21.83 -4.01
C TRP A 731 -29.63 -22.16 -2.58
N GLN A 732 -29.35 -23.38 -2.11
CA GLN A 732 -29.66 -23.79 -0.75
C GLN A 732 -28.76 -23.10 0.27
N GLN A 733 -27.48 -22.85 -0.06
CA GLN A 733 -26.57 -22.04 0.77
C GLN A 733 -27.05 -20.59 0.85
N CYS A 734 -27.48 -20.00 -0.27
CA CYS A 734 -28.07 -18.66 -0.28
C CYS A 734 -29.31 -18.64 0.63
N LYS A 735 -30.27 -19.57 0.45
CA LYS A 735 -31.46 -19.64 1.29
C LYS A 735 -31.13 -19.82 2.79
N ALA A 736 -30.15 -20.67 3.10
CA ALA A 736 -29.69 -20.91 4.46
C ALA A 736 -29.01 -19.68 5.09
N SER A 737 -28.37 -18.82 4.28
CA SER A 737 -27.76 -17.57 4.76
C SER A 737 -28.78 -16.56 5.29
N PHE A 738 -30.05 -16.66 4.88
CA PHE A 738 -31.15 -15.82 5.33
C PHE A 738 -32.08 -16.52 6.33
N LYS A 739 -31.69 -17.69 6.86
CA LYS A 739 -32.54 -18.49 7.76
C LYS A 739 -32.82 -17.77 9.09
N ASP A 740 -31.81 -17.12 9.65
CA ASP A 740 -31.84 -16.43 10.93
C ASP A 740 -30.88 -15.23 10.93
N ALA A 741 -31.13 -14.25 11.81
CA ALA A 741 -30.38 -13.00 11.85
C ALA A 741 -28.90 -13.19 12.19
N THR A 742 -28.58 -14.19 13.02
CA THR A 742 -27.23 -14.52 13.46
C THR A 742 -26.40 -15.08 12.30
N THR A 743 -26.94 -16.08 11.60
CA THR A 743 -26.33 -16.66 10.39
C THR A 743 -26.17 -15.60 9.30
N PHE A 744 -27.19 -14.77 9.09
CA PHE A 744 -27.14 -13.66 8.13
C PHE A 744 -25.97 -12.72 8.46
N TYR A 745 -25.86 -12.29 9.72
CA TYR A 745 -24.81 -11.38 10.15
C TYR A 745 -23.40 -11.99 9.98
N ARG A 746 -23.23 -13.27 10.32
CA ARG A 746 -21.96 -13.99 10.18
C ARG A 746 -21.50 -14.14 8.73
N VAL A 747 -22.42 -14.25 7.78
CA VAL A 747 -22.09 -14.23 6.34
C VAL A 747 -21.77 -12.79 5.91
N PHE A 748 -22.61 -11.83 6.31
CA PHE A 748 -22.54 -10.44 5.86
C PHE A 748 -21.33 -9.66 6.43
N ILE A 749 -20.78 -10.06 7.57
CA ILE A 749 -19.58 -9.44 8.16
C ILE A 749 -18.39 -9.51 7.20
N SER A 750 -18.31 -10.56 6.37
CA SER A 750 -17.29 -10.73 5.34
C SER A 750 -17.35 -9.65 4.27
N ILE A 751 -18.56 -9.27 3.87
CA ILE A 751 -18.83 -8.22 2.89
C ILE A 751 -18.44 -6.86 3.48
N ILE A 752 -18.90 -6.56 4.71
CA ILE A 752 -18.61 -5.27 5.36
C ILE A 752 -17.11 -5.09 5.61
N LEU A 753 -16.41 -6.12 6.07
CA LEU A 753 -14.96 -6.08 6.29
C LEU A 753 -14.19 -5.79 5.01
N MET A 754 -14.55 -6.47 3.92
CA MET A 754 -13.87 -6.29 2.62
C MET A 754 -14.22 -4.96 1.96
N PHE A 755 -15.43 -4.43 2.19
CA PHE A 755 -15.77 -3.05 1.86
C PHE A 755 -14.82 -2.08 2.58
N PHE A 756 -14.75 -2.12 3.91
CA PHE A 756 -13.93 -1.17 4.66
C PHE A 756 -12.44 -1.28 4.35
N GLN A 757 -11.91 -2.51 4.16
CA GLN A 757 -10.51 -2.70 3.76
C GLN A 757 -10.16 -1.88 2.50
N GLN A 758 -11.04 -1.86 1.49
CA GLN A 758 -10.81 -1.11 0.25
C GLN A 758 -10.92 0.41 0.47
N TRP A 759 -11.88 0.84 1.28
CA TRP A 759 -12.11 2.25 1.60
C TRP A 759 -11.07 2.88 2.54
N THR A 760 -10.11 2.10 3.03
CA THR A 760 -8.90 2.64 3.68
C THR A 760 -8.08 3.56 2.77
N GLY A 761 -8.25 3.47 1.44
CA GLY A 761 -7.45 4.22 0.47
C GLY A 761 -6.09 3.59 0.14
N THR A 762 -5.83 2.35 0.61
CA THR A 762 -4.54 1.66 0.35
C THR A 762 -4.26 1.49 -1.14
N ASN A 763 -5.27 1.12 -1.93
CA ASN A 763 -5.10 0.88 -3.37
C ASN A 763 -4.94 2.18 -4.15
N ALA A 764 -5.59 3.26 -3.71
CA ALA A 764 -5.34 4.61 -4.22
C ALA A 764 -3.86 4.99 -4.05
N ILE A 765 -3.29 4.77 -2.86
CA ILE A 765 -1.87 5.04 -2.61
C ILE A 765 -0.98 4.11 -3.43
N ASN A 766 -1.21 2.80 -3.45
CA ASN A 766 -0.33 1.87 -4.15
C ASN A 766 -0.27 2.16 -5.65
N ILE A 767 -1.44 2.33 -6.27
CA ILE A 767 -1.58 2.52 -7.72
C ILE A 767 -1.13 3.91 -8.15
N TYR A 768 -1.46 4.95 -7.38
CA TYR A 768 -1.17 6.35 -7.75
C TYR A 768 -0.04 6.98 -6.94
N SER A 769 0.82 6.14 -6.34
CA SER A 769 1.94 6.61 -5.49
C SER A 769 2.88 7.59 -6.19
N PRO A 770 3.26 7.43 -7.48
CA PRO A 770 4.14 8.41 -8.13
C PRO A 770 3.49 9.79 -8.20
N GLN A 771 2.19 9.87 -8.52
CA GLN A 771 1.48 11.15 -8.58
C GLN A 771 1.30 11.76 -7.19
N ILE A 772 1.02 10.94 -6.18
CA ILE A 772 0.89 11.39 -4.79
C ILE A 772 2.23 11.95 -4.28
N PHE A 773 3.35 11.24 -4.47
CA PHE A 773 4.66 11.72 -4.04
C PHE A 773 5.10 12.99 -4.79
N ALA A 774 4.77 13.09 -6.09
CA ALA A 774 4.99 14.32 -6.85
C ALA A 774 4.19 15.50 -6.27
N SER A 775 2.93 15.27 -5.86
CA SER A 775 2.10 16.31 -5.22
C SER A 775 2.64 16.76 -3.84
N LEU A 776 3.46 15.94 -3.19
CA LEU A 776 4.08 16.25 -1.89
C LEU A 776 5.44 16.96 -2.02
N GLY A 777 5.89 17.27 -3.24
CA GLY A 777 7.10 18.06 -3.49
C GLY A 777 8.34 17.24 -3.88
N ILE A 778 8.22 15.92 -4.13
CA ILE A 778 9.31 15.15 -4.73
C ILE A 778 9.38 15.48 -6.23
N THR A 779 10.39 16.24 -6.62
CA THR A 779 10.62 16.64 -8.02
C THR A 779 11.49 15.62 -8.75
N GLY A 780 11.09 15.23 -9.96
CA GLY A 780 11.86 14.34 -10.85
C GLY A 780 11.33 12.90 -10.86
N THR A 781 11.16 12.33 -12.06
CA THR A 781 10.58 11.00 -12.28
C THR A 781 11.38 9.91 -11.58
N SER A 782 12.72 9.92 -11.68
CA SER A 782 13.58 8.94 -11.03
C SER A 782 13.51 9.02 -9.50
N SER A 783 13.48 10.23 -8.93
CA SER A 783 13.36 10.43 -7.49
C SER A 783 11.98 10.01 -6.96
N GLY A 784 10.91 10.26 -7.73
CA GLY A 784 9.56 9.80 -7.41
C GLY A 784 9.42 8.28 -7.44
N LEU A 785 9.90 7.63 -8.50
CA LEU A 785 9.89 6.17 -8.61
C LEU A 785 10.76 5.51 -7.56
N PHE A 786 11.92 6.08 -7.25
CA PHE A 786 12.76 5.59 -6.16
C PHE A 786 12.01 5.64 -4.81
N ALA A 787 11.30 6.74 -4.52
CA ALA A 787 10.47 6.85 -3.32
C ALA A 787 9.36 5.78 -3.26
N THR A 788 8.75 5.43 -4.40
CA THR A 788 7.79 4.30 -4.46
C THR A 788 8.44 2.94 -4.18
N GLY A 789 9.67 2.72 -4.66
CA GLY A 789 10.45 1.51 -4.36
C GLY A 789 10.69 1.35 -2.85
N ILE A 790 11.02 2.46 -2.18
CA ILE A 790 11.21 2.50 -0.72
C ILE A 790 9.91 2.22 0.03
N TYR A 791 8.81 2.83 -0.41
CA TYR A 791 7.48 2.54 0.12
C TYR A 791 7.15 1.04 0.04
N GLY A 792 7.52 0.38 -1.06
CA GLY A 792 7.43 -1.07 -1.19
C GLY A 792 8.23 -1.84 -0.14
N VAL A 793 9.49 -1.45 0.11
CA VAL A 793 10.36 -2.08 1.11
C VAL A 793 9.78 -1.97 2.52
N VAL A 794 9.37 -0.75 2.91
CA VAL A 794 8.72 -0.50 4.20
C VAL A 794 7.47 -1.37 4.32
N LYS A 795 6.65 -1.47 3.27
CA LYS A 795 5.43 -2.28 3.26
C LYS A 795 5.68 -3.77 3.44
N VAL A 796 6.65 -4.35 2.74
CA VAL A 796 7.04 -5.76 2.91
C VAL A 796 7.50 -6.01 4.33
N PHE A 797 8.35 -5.14 4.85
CA PHE A 797 8.88 -5.25 6.20
C PHE A 797 7.77 -5.20 7.27
N CYS A 798 6.91 -4.17 7.21
CA CYS A 798 5.82 -3.98 8.16
C CYS A 798 4.79 -5.12 8.10
N THR A 799 4.50 -5.62 6.90
CA THR A 799 3.56 -6.75 6.71
C THR A 799 4.16 -8.05 7.22
N SER A 800 5.45 -8.29 6.99
CA SER A 800 6.16 -9.45 7.56
C SER A 800 6.10 -9.41 9.09
N LEU A 801 6.37 -8.23 9.67
CA LEU A 801 6.31 -8.00 11.11
C LEU A 801 4.89 -8.24 11.66
N ALA A 802 3.87 -7.71 11.00
CA ALA A 802 2.48 -7.89 11.39
C ALA A 802 2.01 -9.37 11.27
N LEU A 803 2.38 -10.07 10.20
CA LEU A 803 2.07 -11.49 10.02
C LEU A 803 2.74 -12.36 11.07
N MET A 804 4.00 -12.07 11.42
CA MET A 804 4.73 -12.82 12.45
C MET A 804 4.21 -12.53 13.86
N PHE A 805 3.78 -11.30 14.15
CA PHE A 805 3.65 -10.83 15.53
C PHE A 805 2.26 -10.30 15.91
N ALA A 806 1.55 -9.63 15.00
CA ALA A 806 0.31 -8.91 15.34
C ALA A 806 -0.93 -9.82 15.30
N LEU A 807 -1.08 -10.63 14.24
CA LEU A 807 -2.31 -11.39 13.97
C LEU A 807 -2.74 -12.32 15.12
N GLU A 808 -1.77 -13.01 15.73
CA GLU A 808 -2.10 -14.00 16.76
C GLU A 808 -2.15 -13.41 18.18
N GLN A 809 -1.59 -12.21 18.40
CA GLN A 809 -1.29 -11.73 19.76
C GLN A 809 -2.05 -10.47 20.15
N ALA A 810 -2.28 -9.54 19.24
CA ALA A 810 -2.97 -8.29 19.53
C ALA A 810 -4.51 -8.43 19.63
N GLY A 811 -5.08 -9.54 19.14
CA GLY A 811 -6.54 -9.68 19.00
C GLY A 811 -7.03 -9.07 17.68
N ARG A 812 -8.10 -9.61 17.11
CA ARG A 812 -8.58 -9.18 15.79
C ARG A 812 -9.18 -7.79 15.89
N LYS A 813 -9.98 -7.54 16.94
CA LYS A 813 -10.68 -6.28 17.15
C LYS A 813 -9.72 -5.11 17.39
N MET A 814 -8.78 -5.28 18.33
CA MET A 814 -7.85 -4.21 18.69
C MET A 814 -6.86 -3.87 17.58
N SER A 815 -6.46 -4.86 16.78
CA SER A 815 -5.61 -4.65 15.60
C SER A 815 -6.30 -3.76 14.56
N LEU A 816 -7.59 -4.00 14.30
CA LEU A 816 -8.38 -3.20 13.36
C LEU A 816 -8.62 -1.77 13.87
N ILE A 817 -8.89 -1.60 15.17
CA ILE A 817 -9.05 -0.27 15.79
C ILE A 817 -7.73 0.52 15.72
N GLY A 818 -6.63 -0.06 16.21
CA GLY A 818 -5.34 0.61 16.25
C GLY A 818 -4.81 0.92 14.86
N GLY A 819 -4.88 -0.05 13.94
CA GLY A 819 -4.51 0.15 12.55
C GLY A 819 -5.34 1.23 11.87
N GLY A 820 -6.66 1.24 12.09
CA GLY A 820 -7.54 2.23 11.49
C GLY A 820 -7.34 3.66 12.02
N LEU A 821 -7.05 3.83 13.32
CA LEU A 821 -6.72 5.13 13.89
C LEU A 821 -5.41 5.69 13.33
N ILE A 822 -4.37 4.86 13.21
CA ILE A 822 -3.09 5.25 12.59
C ILE A 822 -3.33 5.70 11.15
N GLN A 823 -4.13 4.97 10.39
CA GLN A 823 -4.48 5.34 9.02
C GLN A 823 -5.27 6.65 8.93
N ALA A 824 -6.25 6.85 9.81
CA ALA A 824 -7.04 8.07 9.86
C ALA A 824 -6.16 9.30 10.14
N ILE A 825 -5.28 9.22 11.15
CA ILE A 825 -4.35 10.30 11.51
C ILE A 825 -3.43 10.63 10.32
N SER A 826 -2.86 9.61 9.68
CA SER A 826 -2.02 9.80 8.49
C SER A 826 -2.76 10.49 7.35
N MET A 827 -3.96 10.03 7.00
CA MET A 827 -4.74 10.57 5.90
C MET A 827 -5.21 12.01 6.16
N TYR A 828 -5.62 12.31 7.40
CA TYR A 828 -5.96 13.68 7.79
C TYR A 828 -4.75 14.60 7.74
N TYR A 829 -3.58 14.16 8.21
CA TYR A 829 -2.37 14.96 8.13
C TYR A 829 -2.00 15.28 6.68
N ILE A 830 -1.99 14.28 5.79
CA ILE A 830 -1.68 14.46 4.36
C ILE A 830 -2.67 15.44 3.72
N GLY A 831 -3.98 15.28 3.97
CA GLY A 831 -5.01 16.16 3.43
C GLY A 831 -4.90 17.60 3.95
N ILE A 832 -4.73 17.80 5.25
CA ILE A 832 -4.58 19.15 5.84
C ILE A 832 -3.30 19.82 5.33
N TYR A 833 -2.20 19.08 5.26
CA TYR A 833 -0.94 19.60 4.73
C TYR A 833 -1.10 20.14 3.30
N GLN A 834 -1.71 19.35 2.41
CA GLN A 834 -1.95 19.77 1.03
C GLN A 834 -2.93 20.95 0.91
N ALA A 835 -3.88 21.09 1.85
CA ALA A 835 -4.79 22.23 1.90
C ALA A 835 -4.07 23.53 2.27
N VAL A 836 -3.11 23.46 3.21
CA VAL A 836 -2.39 24.65 3.74
C VAL A 836 -1.22 25.06 2.83
N HIS A 837 -0.52 24.11 2.22
CA HIS A 837 0.70 24.35 1.44
C HIS A 837 0.47 24.09 -0.05
N THR A 838 -0.30 24.97 -0.70
CA THR A 838 -0.67 24.85 -2.13
C THR A 838 0.49 25.12 -3.11
N SER A 839 1.58 25.73 -2.64
CA SER A 839 2.63 26.30 -3.51
C SER A 839 3.73 25.33 -3.94
N GLY A 840 3.70 24.05 -3.52
CA GLY A 840 4.71 23.04 -3.90
C GLY A 840 6.15 23.34 -3.46
N THR A 841 6.35 24.37 -2.64
CA THR A 841 7.64 24.68 -2.03
C THR A 841 7.94 23.66 -0.95
N VAL A 842 9.12 23.02 -1.02
CA VAL A 842 9.56 22.07 0.00
C VAL A 842 9.73 22.81 1.32
N VAL A 843 8.79 22.61 2.23
CA VAL A 843 8.81 23.08 3.61
C VAL A 843 9.02 21.88 4.54
N PRO A 844 9.46 22.07 5.80
CA PRO A 844 9.57 20.95 6.75
C PRO A 844 8.28 20.12 6.88
N ALA A 845 7.11 20.76 6.70
CA ALA A 845 5.82 20.08 6.69
C ALA A 845 5.62 19.12 5.50
N SER A 846 6.29 19.35 4.36
CA SER A 846 6.29 18.42 3.20
C SER A 846 6.94 17.09 3.57
N TYR A 847 8.01 17.15 4.37
CA TYR A 847 8.72 15.96 4.83
C TYR A 847 7.86 15.12 5.76
N ALA A 848 7.16 15.77 6.69
CA ALA A 848 6.22 15.10 7.57
C ALA A 848 5.06 14.44 6.79
N ALA A 849 4.51 15.09 5.76
CA ALA A 849 3.42 14.52 4.97
C ALA A 849 3.84 13.21 4.27
N ILE A 850 5.04 13.17 3.73
CA ILE A 850 5.60 11.94 3.12
C ILE A 850 5.88 10.88 4.20
N THR A 851 6.37 11.25 5.38
CA THR A 851 6.49 10.33 6.53
C THR A 851 5.14 9.72 6.89
N PHE A 852 4.06 10.51 6.91
CA PHE A 852 2.72 10.01 7.19
C PHE A 852 2.18 9.03 6.13
N VAL A 853 2.66 9.07 4.88
CA VAL A 853 2.39 8.03 3.87
C VAL A 853 3.01 6.69 4.30
N TYR A 854 4.22 6.68 4.86
CA TYR A 854 4.83 5.45 5.40
C TYR A 854 4.14 4.99 6.69
N VAL A 855 3.74 5.92 7.56
CA VAL A 855 2.97 5.59 8.79
C VAL A 855 1.60 5.00 8.45
N PHE A 856 0.96 5.46 7.37
CA PHE A 856 -0.29 4.85 6.89
C PHE A 856 -0.11 3.36 6.58
N VAL A 857 1.03 2.98 5.98
CA VAL A 857 1.35 1.57 5.68
C VAL A 857 1.49 0.75 6.95
N LEU A 858 2.13 1.30 8.00
CA LEU A 858 2.22 0.64 9.30
C LEU A 858 0.82 0.30 9.83
N GLY A 859 -0.10 1.28 9.83
CA GLY A 859 -1.49 1.07 10.27
C GLY A 859 -2.23 0.02 9.42
N TYR A 860 -2.05 0.06 8.10
CA TYR A 860 -2.61 -0.95 7.20
C TYR A 860 -2.07 -2.35 7.51
N SER A 861 -0.75 -2.53 7.54
CA SER A 861 -0.11 -3.83 7.72
C SER A 861 -0.48 -4.50 9.04
N PHE A 862 -0.56 -3.74 10.13
CA PHE A 862 -0.88 -4.26 11.47
C PHE A 862 -2.37 -4.48 11.73
N GLY A 863 -3.25 -3.80 10.98
CA GLY A 863 -4.70 -3.92 11.13
C GLY A 863 -5.36 -4.43 9.85
N TRP A 864 -5.82 -3.50 9.02
CA TRP A 864 -6.74 -3.75 7.91
C TRP A 864 -6.14 -4.54 6.74
N GLY A 865 -4.84 -4.81 6.72
CA GLY A 865 -4.18 -5.58 5.67
C GLY A 865 -4.49 -7.07 5.74
N SER A 866 -4.15 -7.72 6.86
CA SER A 866 -4.26 -9.17 7.01
C SER A 866 -5.42 -9.61 7.93
N VAL A 867 -5.80 -8.78 8.90
CA VAL A 867 -6.84 -9.13 9.89
C VAL A 867 -8.21 -9.37 9.25
N PRO A 868 -8.69 -8.55 8.29
CA PRO A 868 -10.00 -8.80 7.66
C PRO A 868 -10.11 -10.18 7.04
N TRP A 869 -9.04 -10.69 6.42
CA TRP A 869 -9.00 -12.03 5.83
C TRP A 869 -9.15 -13.13 6.88
N ALA A 870 -8.51 -12.99 8.02
CA ALA A 870 -8.62 -13.93 9.13
C ALA A 870 -10.04 -13.93 9.73
N VAL A 871 -10.57 -12.74 10.04
CA VAL A 871 -11.90 -12.58 10.63
C VAL A 871 -12.99 -13.12 9.70
N MET A 872 -12.85 -12.86 8.39
CA MET A 872 -13.75 -13.43 7.37
C MET A 872 -13.82 -14.95 7.54
N ALA A 873 -12.67 -15.63 7.58
CA ALA A 873 -12.60 -17.09 7.64
C ALA A 873 -13.09 -17.66 8.97
N GLU A 874 -12.89 -16.92 10.07
CA GLU A 874 -13.29 -17.30 11.44
C GLU A 874 -14.80 -17.16 11.66
N CYS A 875 -15.41 -16.06 11.23
CA CYS A 875 -16.84 -15.80 11.45
C CYS A 875 -17.76 -16.66 10.58
N ALA A 876 -17.27 -17.09 9.41
CA ALA A 876 -18.06 -17.80 8.42
C ALA A 876 -18.58 -19.17 8.93
N PRO A 877 -19.90 -19.42 8.91
CA PRO A 877 -20.47 -20.72 9.30
C PRO A 877 -19.91 -21.85 8.44
N ASN A 878 -19.57 -23.00 9.04
CA ASN A 878 -18.90 -24.11 8.34
C ASN A 878 -19.61 -24.53 7.04
N HIS A 879 -20.95 -24.60 7.03
CA HIS A 879 -21.75 -25.03 5.89
C HIS A 879 -22.03 -23.91 4.86
N LEU A 880 -21.70 -22.65 5.19
CA LEU A 880 -21.82 -21.47 4.32
C LEU A 880 -20.47 -20.81 4.03
N ARG A 881 -19.37 -21.44 4.45
CA ARG A 881 -18.04 -20.82 4.43
C ARG A 881 -17.62 -20.47 3.01
N SER A 882 -17.79 -21.39 2.06
CA SER A 882 -17.48 -21.13 0.65
C SER A 882 -18.23 -19.92 0.10
N LEU A 883 -19.54 -19.81 0.38
CA LEU A 883 -20.36 -18.67 -0.02
C LEU A 883 -19.90 -17.36 0.64
N ALA A 884 -19.69 -17.34 1.96
CA ALA A 884 -19.26 -16.15 2.69
C ALA A 884 -17.88 -15.64 2.22
N MET A 885 -16.93 -16.56 1.99
CA MET A 885 -15.60 -16.24 1.44
C MET A 885 -15.72 -15.64 0.04
N ALA A 886 -16.49 -16.27 -0.85
CA ALA A 886 -16.66 -15.79 -2.21
C ALA A 886 -17.32 -14.41 -2.25
N LEU A 887 -18.37 -14.18 -1.46
CA LEU A 887 -19.02 -12.87 -1.36
C LEU A 887 -18.09 -11.79 -0.82
N GLY A 888 -17.26 -12.11 0.18
CA GLY A 888 -16.23 -11.20 0.68
C GLY A 888 -15.19 -10.85 -0.38
N LEU A 889 -14.66 -11.84 -1.10
CA LEU A 889 -13.70 -11.67 -2.19
C LEU A 889 -14.27 -10.88 -3.37
N MET A 890 -15.50 -11.17 -3.79
CA MET A 890 -16.21 -10.38 -4.81
C MET A 890 -16.36 -8.93 -4.35
N THR A 891 -16.72 -8.71 -3.10
CA THR A 891 -16.82 -7.35 -2.52
C THR A 891 -15.46 -6.64 -2.53
N ASN A 892 -14.40 -7.36 -2.18
CA ASN A 892 -13.03 -6.84 -2.22
C ASN A 892 -12.69 -6.30 -3.62
N TRP A 893 -12.90 -7.10 -4.66
CA TRP A 893 -12.60 -6.71 -6.03
C TRP A 893 -13.54 -5.64 -6.58
N LEU A 894 -14.82 -5.67 -6.21
CA LEU A 894 -15.79 -4.63 -6.58
C LEU A 894 -15.36 -3.26 -6.05
N PHE A 895 -14.99 -3.16 -4.78
CA PHE A 895 -14.57 -1.88 -4.22
C PHE A 895 -13.14 -1.50 -4.61
N ASN A 896 -12.29 -2.48 -4.94
CA ASN A 896 -11.01 -2.18 -5.59
C ASN A 896 -11.23 -1.53 -6.96
N PHE A 897 -12.19 -2.02 -7.76
CA PHE A 897 -12.62 -1.40 -9.01
C PHE A 897 -13.12 0.03 -8.79
N VAL A 898 -14.03 0.23 -7.83
CA VAL A 898 -14.58 1.55 -7.51
C VAL A 898 -13.47 2.53 -7.14
N ILE A 899 -12.62 2.19 -6.17
CA ILE A 899 -11.53 3.07 -5.70
C ILE A 899 -10.54 3.35 -6.83
N SER A 900 -10.13 2.34 -7.58
CA SER A 900 -9.19 2.50 -8.71
C SER A 900 -9.73 3.45 -9.78
N LYS A 901 -11.04 3.41 -10.05
CA LYS A 901 -11.71 4.26 -11.04
C LYS A 901 -11.89 5.70 -10.56
N ILE A 902 -12.36 5.90 -9.33
CA ILE A 902 -12.69 7.24 -8.83
C ILE A 902 -11.45 8.03 -8.39
N THR A 903 -10.38 7.37 -7.94
CA THR A 903 -9.22 8.05 -7.31
C THR A 903 -8.59 9.14 -8.19
N PRO A 904 -8.26 8.91 -9.47
CA PRO A 904 -7.70 9.97 -10.30
C PRO A 904 -8.64 11.18 -10.42
N THR A 905 -9.94 10.91 -10.52
CA THR A 905 -10.97 11.95 -10.62
C THR A 905 -11.07 12.74 -9.33
N LEU A 906 -11.03 12.07 -8.17
CA LEU A 906 -10.99 12.74 -6.85
C LEU A 906 -9.73 13.62 -6.72
N LEU A 907 -8.55 13.09 -7.05
CA LEU A 907 -7.30 13.85 -7.00
C LEU A 907 -7.33 15.07 -7.93
N ALA A 908 -7.97 14.96 -9.10
CA ALA A 908 -8.09 16.06 -10.06
C ALA A 908 -9.16 17.10 -9.68
N THR A 909 -10.22 16.71 -8.99
CA THR A 909 -11.38 17.59 -8.71
C THR A 909 -11.35 18.20 -7.31
N ILE A 910 -11.15 17.37 -6.29
CA ILE A 910 -11.18 17.81 -4.88
C ILE A 910 -9.77 17.87 -4.27
N GLY A 911 -8.73 17.42 -5.00
CA GLY A 911 -7.33 17.51 -4.58
C GLY A 911 -7.11 16.90 -3.21
N PHE A 912 -6.76 17.75 -2.24
CA PHE A 912 -6.53 17.39 -0.83
C PHE A 912 -7.74 16.71 -0.16
N GLY A 913 -8.97 17.03 -0.60
CA GLY A 913 -10.20 16.44 -0.08
C GLY A 913 -10.27 14.92 -0.25
N THR A 914 -9.52 14.37 -1.21
CA THR A 914 -9.39 12.93 -1.43
C THR A 914 -8.85 12.21 -0.19
N PHE A 915 -7.81 12.79 0.45
CA PHE A 915 -7.21 12.20 1.64
C PHE A 915 -8.12 12.38 2.86
N LEU A 916 -8.83 13.51 2.98
CA LEU A 916 -9.81 13.73 4.04
C LEU A 916 -10.98 12.74 3.95
N LEU A 917 -11.41 12.39 2.73
CA LEU A 917 -12.44 11.38 2.49
C LEU A 917 -12.00 10.00 3.01
N PHE A 918 -10.80 9.53 2.62
CA PHE A 918 -10.27 8.25 3.10
C PHE A 918 -9.99 8.24 4.61
N GLY A 919 -9.52 9.37 5.16
CA GLY A 919 -9.38 9.54 6.61
C GLY A 919 -10.72 9.41 7.34
N SER A 920 -11.79 9.98 6.79
CA SER A 920 -13.14 9.91 7.37
C SER A 920 -13.72 8.50 7.31
N PHE A 921 -13.54 7.78 6.19
CA PHE A 921 -13.89 6.36 6.12
C PHE A 921 -13.08 5.52 7.09
N SER A 922 -11.82 5.89 7.35
CA SER A 922 -10.98 5.23 8.36
C SER A 922 -11.49 5.43 9.79
N ILE A 923 -12.15 6.55 10.10
CA ILE A 923 -12.85 6.73 11.38
C ILE A 923 -14.14 5.90 11.42
N VAL A 924 -14.94 5.92 10.35
CA VAL A 924 -16.19 5.14 10.28
C VAL A 924 -15.92 3.64 10.47
N MET A 925 -14.87 3.10 9.86
CA MET A 925 -14.52 1.68 10.02
C MET A 925 -14.06 1.35 11.45
N VAL A 926 -13.38 2.28 12.13
CA VAL A 926 -12.99 2.14 13.54
C VAL A 926 -14.23 2.10 14.42
N LEU A 927 -15.16 3.04 14.22
CA LEU A 927 -16.44 3.05 14.93
C LEU A 927 -17.21 1.75 14.68
N TRP A 928 -17.25 1.29 13.42
CA TRP A 928 -17.90 0.03 13.10
C TRP A 928 -17.25 -1.16 13.81
N THR A 929 -15.92 -1.23 13.88
CA THR A 929 -15.22 -2.29 14.61
C THR A 929 -15.50 -2.24 16.12
N ILE A 930 -15.63 -1.05 16.70
CA ILE A 930 -15.96 -0.88 18.12
C ILE A 930 -17.36 -1.45 18.43
N PHE A 931 -18.35 -1.08 17.62
CA PHE A 931 -19.76 -1.40 17.92
C PHE A 931 -20.26 -2.71 17.32
N PHE A 932 -19.66 -3.22 16.24
CA PHE A 932 -20.25 -4.31 15.46
C PHE A 932 -19.32 -5.51 15.25
N LEU A 933 -18.04 -5.41 15.61
CA LEU A 933 -17.11 -6.54 15.52
C LEU A 933 -16.81 -7.14 16.91
N PRO A 934 -17.23 -8.38 17.21
CA PRO A 934 -16.84 -9.07 18.42
C PRO A 934 -15.40 -9.59 18.30
N GLU A 935 -14.77 -9.89 19.44
CA GLU A 935 -13.42 -10.48 19.43
C GLU A 935 -13.50 -11.98 19.13
N THR A 936 -12.77 -12.43 18.11
CA THR A 936 -12.73 -13.82 17.65
C THR A 936 -11.48 -14.57 18.12
N LYS A 937 -10.49 -13.86 18.68
CA LYS A 937 -9.20 -14.44 19.07
C LYS A 937 -9.37 -15.57 20.09
N GLY A 938 -8.86 -16.75 19.73
CA GLY A 938 -8.67 -17.87 20.64
C GLY A 938 -9.97 -18.60 21.01
N ILE A 939 -11.04 -18.36 20.25
CA ILE A 939 -12.29 -19.11 20.27
C ILE A 939 -12.22 -20.13 19.13
N ALA A 940 -12.60 -21.38 19.40
CA ALA A 940 -12.58 -22.41 18.38
C ALA A 940 -13.72 -22.20 17.35
N LEU A 941 -13.51 -22.64 16.10
CA LEU A 941 -14.42 -22.29 14.99
C LEU A 941 -15.83 -22.87 15.16
N GLU A 942 -15.96 -23.98 15.88
CA GLU A 942 -17.24 -24.60 16.22
C GLU A 942 -18.03 -23.76 17.23
N HIS A 943 -17.37 -23.11 18.21
CA HIS A 943 -18.00 -22.27 19.25
C HIS A 943 -18.15 -20.80 18.84
N ILE A 944 -17.68 -20.41 17.66
CA ILE A 944 -17.78 -19.01 17.21
C ILE A 944 -19.24 -18.54 17.11
N HIS A 945 -20.20 -19.45 16.98
CA HIS A 945 -21.62 -19.12 16.90
C HIS A 945 -22.17 -18.50 18.19
N GLU A 946 -21.70 -18.98 19.35
CA GLU A 946 -22.08 -18.52 20.69
C GLU A 946 -21.76 -17.03 20.89
N VAL A 947 -20.69 -16.55 20.23
CA VAL A 947 -20.28 -15.14 20.25
C VAL A 947 -21.35 -14.22 19.66
N PHE A 948 -22.18 -14.73 18.75
CA PHE A 948 -23.20 -13.96 18.04
C PHE A 948 -24.62 -14.22 18.56
N GLU A 949 -24.81 -15.01 19.62
CA GLU A 949 -26.13 -15.24 20.23
C GLU A 949 -26.61 -14.03 21.04
N GLU A 950 -25.67 -13.27 21.63
CA GLU A 950 -25.98 -12.01 22.29
C GLU A 950 -26.14 -10.85 21.30
N PRO A 951 -26.88 -9.78 21.67
CA PRO A 951 -26.95 -8.56 20.88
C PRO A 951 -25.54 -8.03 20.55
N ILE A 952 -25.24 -7.95 19.25
CA ILE A 952 -23.89 -7.72 18.73
C ILE A 952 -23.23 -6.46 19.29
N VAL A 953 -24.01 -5.40 19.52
CA VAL A 953 -23.50 -4.11 20.05
C VAL A 953 -23.05 -4.24 21.49
N LYS A 954 -23.88 -4.88 22.33
CA LYS A 954 -23.55 -5.12 23.75
C LYS A 954 -22.31 -6.00 23.84
N ARG A 955 -22.25 -7.06 23.03
CA ARG A 955 -21.11 -7.98 22.96
C ARG A 955 -19.83 -7.28 22.53
N SER A 956 -19.90 -6.55 21.42
CA SER A 956 -18.76 -5.83 20.84
C SER A 956 -18.21 -4.79 21.82
N LEU A 957 -19.06 -4.06 22.52
CA LEU A 957 -18.63 -3.09 23.54
C LEU A 957 -18.01 -3.75 24.78
N ALA A 958 -18.51 -4.91 25.20
CA ALA A 958 -17.91 -5.65 26.31
C ALA A 958 -16.48 -6.12 25.98
N ASP A 959 -16.25 -6.54 24.73
CA ASP A 959 -14.96 -7.00 24.23
C ASP A 959 -13.93 -5.86 24.06
N MET A 960 -14.32 -4.59 24.21
CA MET A 960 -13.37 -3.48 24.30
C MET A 960 -12.46 -3.58 25.52
N ARG A 961 -12.87 -4.29 26.57
CA ARG A 961 -12.07 -4.53 27.78
C ARG A 961 -11.37 -5.91 27.67
N PRO A 962 -10.03 -5.97 27.57
CA PRO A 962 -9.31 -7.23 27.43
C PRO A 962 -9.56 -8.24 28.55
N SER A 963 -9.86 -7.77 29.77
CA SER A 963 -10.20 -8.64 30.91
C SER A 963 -11.53 -9.38 30.71
N ARG A 964 -12.55 -8.71 30.18
CA ARG A 964 -13.87 -9.31 29.90
C ARG A 964 -13.83 -10.26 28.70
N ALA A 965 -13.11 -9.88 27.64
CA ALA A 965 -12.88 -10.78 26.50
C ALA A 965 -12.15 -12.08 26.93
N ARG A 966 -11.15 -11.98 27.82
CA ARG A 966 -10.45 -13.15 28.39
C ARG A 966 -11.33 -13.99 29.32
N ALA A 967 -12.12 -13.36 30.20
CA ALA A 967 -13.01 -14.06 31.13
C ALA A 967 -14.05 -14.90 30.38
N ARG A 968 -14.66 -14.34 29.33
CA ARG A 968 -15.63 -15.07 28.51
C ARG A 968 -15.00 -16.15 27.64
N ARG A 969 -13.79 -15.94 27.14
CA ARG A 969 -13.04 -17.05 26.52
C ARG A 969 -12.88 -18.22 27.48
N ALA A 970 -12.60 -17.95 28.76
CA ALA A 970 -12.52 -18.99 29.78
C ALA A 970 -13.89 -19.65 30.02
N GLU A 971 -14.97 -18.86 30.07
CA GLU A 971 -16.36 -19.35 30.21
C GLU A 971 -16.77 -20.28 29.06
N VAL A 972 -16.54 -19.88 27.81
CA VAL A 972 -16.83 -20.71 26.61
C VAL A 972 -16.03 -22.01 26.67
N LEU A 973 -14.72 -21.94 26.98
CA LEU A 973 -13.86 -23.12 27.10
C LEU A 973 -14.23 -24.03 28.28
N GLN A 974 -14.73 -23.47 29.38
CA GLN A 974 -15.20 -24.22 30.55
C GLN A 974 -16.52 -24.93 30.26
N GLY A 975 -17.47 -24.24 29.60
CA GLY A 975 -18.72 -24.84 29.16
C GLY A 975 -18.49 -26.03 28.21
N THR A 976 -17.48 -25.94 27.33
CA THR A 976 -17.07 -27.07 26.47
C THR A 976 -16.49 -28.24 27.27
N ALA A 977 -15.64 -27.96 28.26
CA ALA A 977 -15.03 -29.00 29.08
C ALA A 977 -16.07 -29.75 29.92
N GLU A 978 -17.11 -29.06 30.39
CA GLU A 978 -18.23 -29.64 31.14
C GLU A 978 -19.16 -30.48 30.24
N THR A 979 -19.49 -30.01 29.03
CA THR A 979 -20.27 -30.80 28.05
C THR A 979 -19.50 -32.02 27.56
N ASP A 980 -18.19 -31.89 27.31
CA ASP A 980 -17.32 -33.00 26.93
C ASP A 980 -17.17 -34.05 28.05
N ALA A 981 -17.11 -33.60 29.32
CA ALA A 981 -17.05 -34.49 30.48
C ALA A 981 -18.39 -35.22 30.71
N TYR A 982 -19.53 -34.57 30.47
CA TYR A 982 -20.85 -35.18 30.55
C TYR A 982 -21.05 -36.23 29.44
N GLY A 983 -20.64 -35.94 28.21
CA GLY A 983 -20.75 -36.86 27.07
C GLY A 983 -19.85 -38.10 27.16
N GLN A 984 -18.78 -38.06 27.96
CA GLN A 984 -17.95 -39.24 28.27
C GLN A 984 -18.47 -40.07 29.44
N MET A 985 -19.34 -39.54 30.30
CA MET A 985 -19.95 -40.28 31.42
C MET A 985 -21.22 -41.06 31.02
N GLU A 986 -21.80 -40.81 29.84
CA GLU A 986 -22.97 -41.56 29.36
C GLU A 986 -22.65 -42.94 28.74
N ASP A 987 -21.38 -43.33 28.65
CA ASP A 987 -20.97 -44.70 28.28
C ASP A 987 -20.62 -45.52 29.54
N GLY A 988 -21.58 -45.64 30.46
CA GLY A 988 -21.41 -46.36 31.72
C GLY A 988 -22.66 -46.33 32.58
N SER A 989 -23.24 -47.50 32.82
CA SER A 989 -24.50 -47.75 33.52
C SER A 989 -24.60 -47.15 34.94
N VAL A 990 -25.17 -45.96 35.14
CA VAL A 990 -25.85 -45.56 36.39
C VAL A 990 -26.93 -44.49 36.11
N GLY A 991 -28.01 -44.86 35.42
CA GLY A 991 -29.17 -44.00 35.20
C GLY A 991 -30.27 -44.34 36.20
N ASP A 992 -30.36 -43.62 37.33
CA ASP A 992 -31.63 -43.31 38.04
C ASP A 992 -31.38 -42.55 39.36
N SER A 993 -30.23 -42.73 40.01
CA SER A 993 -29.96 -42.09 41.31
C SER A 993 -29.56 -40.60 41.20
N GLN A 994 -29.04 -40.15 40.05
CA GLN A 994 -28.57 -38.78 39.86
C GLN A 994 -29.62 -37.79 39.33
N LYS A 995 -30.66 -38.26 38.61
CA LYS A 995 -31.78 -37.40 38.20
C LYS A 995 -32.52 -36.79 39.40
N ALA A 996 -32.68 -37.56 40.47
CA ALA A 996 -33.29 -37.08 41.72
C ALA A 996 -32.47 -35.99 42.43
N LYS A 997 -31.15 -35.93 42.23
CA LYS A 997 -30.29 -34.90 42.84
C LYS A 997 -30.25 -33.60 42.04
N VAL A 998 -30.38 -33.67 40.72
CA VAL A 998 -30.45 -32.47 39.87
C VAL A 998 -31.79 -31.75 40.06
N GLU A 999 -32.89 -32.51 40.17
CA GLU A 999 -34.23 -31.97 40.43
C GLU A 999 -34.36 -31.35 41.84
N GLN A 1000 -33.53 -31.77 42.81
CA GLN A 1000 -33.44 -31.17 44.14
C GLN A 1000 -32.64 -29.85 44.18
N ILE A 1001 -31.75 -29.62 43.20
CA ILE A 1001 -30.94 -28.40 43.12
C ILE A 1001 -31.68 -27.31 42.34
N GLU A 1002 -32.41 -27.66 41.28
CA GLU A 1002 -33.26 -26.72 40.54
C GLU A 1002 -34.43 -26.19 41.39
N ASN A 1003 -34.94 -26.96 42.35
CA ASN A 1003 -35.98 -26.50 43.28
C ASN A 1003 -35.45 -25.62 44.44
N ARG A 1004 -34.15 -25.31 44.49
CA ARG A 1004 -33.50 -24.48 45.51
C ARG A 1004 -32.90 -23.17 44.97
N ILE A 1005 -32.97 -22.94 43.66
CA ILE A 1005 -32.67 -21.66 42.99
C ILE A 1005 -34.02 -20.98 42.72
#